data_AF-A0A7R7ZQ37-F1
#
_entry.id   AF-A0A7R7ZQ37-F1
#
_cell.length_a   1.000
_cell.length_b   1.000
_cell.length_c   1.000
_cell.angle_alpha   90.00
_cell.angle_beta   90.00
_cell.angle_gamma   90.00
#
_symmetry.space_group_name_H-M   'P 1'
#
loop_
_entity.id
_entity.type
_entity.pdbx_description
1 polymer ?
#
loop_
_entity_poly.entity_id
_entity_poly.type
_entity_poly.pdbx_seq_one_letter_code
_entity_poly.pdbx_strand_id
1 'polypeptide(L)'
;MVLARRTNTNGQPGAMSTPLTRLRNGSRARVYFAGKDVLQMEATYSLNHVNDFCSNGCGMDIGVKNGKVVGVRGRTTDRVNKGRLGPKGLNGWITVGHPDRLKYPLIRRNGKLERATWNEAMSLIVEKAKEVRSRLTNHGIGFYTTGQLFIEEYYVLAMIGKAGLNTLHMDGNTRLCTATAAASMRESFGCDGQPGSYADVDYTECLFLFGHNVANTQTVLWSRMLDRLDGPRPPKVIVVDPRRSETAKRADVHLTPRSGTNVALLNGIQHLLFKHGWVNEGYVSKYVVGIDELRKTVETYTPEHVQEITGVPPDQLMEAARIIGTTRSLLSTALQGVYQSNQATASACQINNINLLRGLIGRPGSGILQMNGQPTAQNNRETGCDGEYPGLRNFQNPNHVQDIADIWNIDYIKMPHWNQPTHIENMLTYIAGGSIEMFWISGTNPLVSLPNLPKARELLTKPNLFVVCQDIFMTETAAIADVVLPAAQWGEKTGVFTNADRTMHISLKAVEPPGEARADMDIFLDFAKRMDFKNKYGGPLVPFNGPEEIFEAWKRMSFGRPCDCSGISYEKLQGGSGIQWPCTEAYPFGKERLFQDGVFFTDLEYCESFGHDLETGAPLTKEQYKTLNPAGRAILKRAHYRPSLEETNEEYPLNLSTGRNALHFHTRTKTGRSKRLQEADPEPWVQVSTEDAEALELSEGEMVVVKSRRGEVELPVRVGNISQGHIFIPFHFGYWDAKDDRSRAANELTIEQWDPVSKQPAFKSGAVRIEKTVQKEGQEKLHAKEQQTAVVHSVEMKKKQTTSIPQQPQTDQDSPPRVRRLELWLGATFEAMKMLIDFYDHLIPRLIHDFDVQSGLLVMHRIATETCKRFKPIVEKYHESKQYGRSVSQRLLDTIIPKDINKSDPYEALAALQSLQLFLTYIDDHLVALLPASQALWDKDFLGAVQFGQDSIMRQKAWASNHIKTKSPQTLLVPMTIPEDLNSPDSSLAGTLKC
;
A
#
# COMPACT_ATOMS: atom_id res chain seq x y z
N MET A 1 -5.29 22.93 -27.37
CA MET A 1 -6.12 23.68 -28.33
C MET A 1 -5.61 25.12 -28.37
N VAL A 2 -5.15 25.57 -29.54
CA VAL A 2 -4.46 26.86 -29.76
C VAL A 2 -5.45 28.02 -29.62
N LEU A 3 -5.15 28.99 -28.74
CA LEU A 3 -5.91 30.23 -28.58
C LEU A 3 -5.55 31.17 -29.73
N ALA A 4 -6.41 31.24 -30.76
CA ALA A 4 -6.34 32.29 -31.76
C ALA A 4 -6.78 33.63 -31.12
N ARG A 5 -5.83 34.57 -30.99
CA ARG A 5 -6.11 35.96 -30.63
C ARG A 5 -6.93 36.59 -31.77
N ARG A 6 -8.19 36.95 -31.51
CA ARG A 6 -8.89 37.95 -32.32
C ARG A 6 -8.44 39.34 -31.86
N THR A 7 -7.73 40.04 -32.73
CA THR A 7 -7.53 41.49 -32.65
C THR A 7 -8.85 42.19 -33.00
N ASN A 8 -9.34 43.06 -32.13
CA ASN A 8 -10.39 44.01 -32.49
C ASN A 8 -9.75 45.28 -33.04
N THR A 9 -10.28 45.74 -34.16
CA THR A 9 -10.01 47.02 -34.81
C THR A 9 -10.50 48.15 -33.90
N ASN A 10 -9.59 48.71 -33.12
CA ASN A 10 -9.50 50.12 -32.72
C ASN A 10 -8.41 50.21 -31.66
N GLY A 11 -7.20 50.57 -32.09
CA GLY A 11 -6.03 50.66 -31.22
C GLY A 11 -6.16 51.81 -30.23
N GLN A 12 -6.50 51.50 -28.98
CA GLN A 12 -6.05 52.22 -27.77
C GLN A 12 -6.06 51.26 -26.56
N PRO A 13 -5.05 51.29 -25.68
CA PRO A 13 -5.02 50.47 -24.46
C PRO A 13 -5.89 51.11 -23.37
N GLY A 14 -7.13 50.65 -23.22
CA GLY A 14 -7.96 50.96 -22.06
C GLY A 14 -7.58 50.07 -20.88
N ALA A 15 -6.95 50.62 -19.85
CA ALA A 15 -6.77 49.96 -18.57
C ALA A 15 -8.14 49.71 -17.91
N MET A 16 -8.54 48.45 -17.79
CA MET A 16 -9.59 48.03 -16.85
C MET A 16 -8.95 47.33 -15.65
N SER A 17 -8.45 48.12 -14.71
CA SER A 17 -8.30 47.69 -13.33
C SER A 17 -9.69 47.60 -12.70
N THR A 18 -10.27 46.40 -12.65
CA THR A 18 -11.42 46.14 -11.77
C THR A 18 -10.88 45.50 -10.50
N PRO A 19 -11.19 46.00 -9.28
CA PRO A 19 -10.70 45.40 -8.05
C PRO A 19 -11.24 43.97 -7.91
N LEU A 20 -10.36 43.01 -7.64
CA LEU A 20 -10.70 41.63 -7.28
C LEU A 20 -11.48 41.62 -5.96
N THR A 21 -12.80 41.74 -6.03
CA THR A 21 -13.68 41.54 -4.87
C THR A 21 -13.70 40.06 -4.48
N ARG A 22 -13.39 39.74 -3.22
CA ARG A 22 -13.63 38.42 -2.61
C ARG A 22 -15.09 38.02 -2.83
N LEU A 23 -15.34 37.02 -3.68
CA LEU A 23 -16.69 36.45 -3.84
C LEU A 23 -17.01 35.61 -2.60
N ARG A 24 -18.18 35.84 -2.00
CA ARG A 24 -18.70 35.06 -0.86
C ARG A 24 -19.59 33.94 -1.38
N ASN A 25 -19.71 32.86 -0.58
CA ASN A 25 -20.63 31.77 -0.87
C ASN A 25 -22.05 32.32 -1.09
N GLY A 26 -22.73 31.91 -2.17
CA GLY A 26 -24.03 32.49 -2.54
C GLY A 26 -24.02 33.60 -3.60
N SER A 27 -22.85 34.00 -4.13
CA SER A 27 -22.77 35.02 -5.19
C SER A 27 -23.37 34.53 -6.53
N ARG A 28 -24.28 35.31 -7.12
CA ARG A 28 -24.83 35.08 -8.47
C ARG A 28 -23.77 35.37 -9.52
N ALA A 29 -23.52 34.43 -10.43
CA ALA A 29 -22.63 34.65 -11.58
C ALA A 29 -23.23 34.05 -12.85
N ARG A 30 -22.94 34.68 -14.00
CA ARG A 30 -23.42 34.23 -15.32
C ARG A 30 -22.52 33.10 -15.83
N VAL A 31 -23.12 31.95 -16.17
CA VAL A 31 -22.41 30.81 -16.76
C VAL A 31 -22.42 30.96 -18.28
N TYR A 32 -21.25 30.86 -18.92
CA TYR A 32 -21.13 30.84 -20.38
C TYR A 32 -20.70 29.43 -20.82
N PHE A 33 -21.52 28.78 -21.64
CA PHE A 33 -21.17 27.52 -22.29
C PHE A 33 -20.47 27.79 -23.63
N ALA A 34 -19.39 27.08 -23.93
CA ALA A 34 -18.76 27.12 -25.25
C ALA A 34 -19.54 26.21 -26.22
N GLY A 35 -20.29 26.83 -27.14
CA GLY A 35 -21.09 26.19 -28.19
C GLY A 35 -22.01 27.24 -28.84
N LYS A 36 -22.44 27.04 -30.09
CA LYS A 36 -23.13 28.05 -30.93
C LYS A 36 -24.49 28.55 -30.37
N ASP A 37 -24.99 27.99 -29.27
CA ASP A 37 -26.18 28.47 -28.56
C ASP A 37 -25.80 28.89 -27.13
N VAL A 38 -25.62 30.20 -26.92
CA VAL A 38 -25.33 30.79 -25.61
C VAL A 38 -26.63 30.83 -24.80
N LEU A 39 -26.97 29.72 -24.12
CA LEU A 39 -28.01 29.73 -23.09
C LEU A 39 -27.48 30.46 -21.84
N GLN A 40 -27.99 31.67 -21.61
CA GLN A 40 -27.79 32.39 -20.35
C GLN A 40 -28.51 31.64 -19.22
N MET A 41 -27.76 30.99 -18.33
CA MET A 41 -28.31 30.43 -17.11
C MET A 41 -27.76 31.18 -15.88
N GLU A 42 -28.66 31.71 -15.06
CA GLU A 42 -28.34 32.12 -13.69
C GLU A 42 -28.11 30.88 -12.82
N ALA A 43 -26.91 30.79 -12.22
CA ALA A 43 -26.56 29.78 -11.23
C ALA A 43 -25.83 30.45 -10.05
N THR A 44 -25.95 29.86 -8.87
CA THR A 44 -25.20 30.25 -7.67
C THR A 44 -24.02 29.31 -7.52
N TYR A 45 -22.81 29.85 -7.32
CA TYR A 45 -21.65 29.00 -7.08
C TYR A 45 -21.51 28.68 -5.60
N SER A 46 -21.41 27.38 -5.29
CA SER A 46 -20.81 26.89 -4.07
C SER A 46 -19.29 26.92 -4.24
N LEU A 47 -18.63 27.67 -3.37
CA LEU A 47 -17.18 27.88 -3.41
C LEU A 47 -16.46 26.81 -2.59
N ASN A 48 -15.17 26.61 -2.87
CA ASN A 48 -14.27 25.72 -2.13
C ASN A 48 -14.64 24.23 -2.28
N HIS A 49 -14.33 23.69 -3.45
CA HIS A 49 -14.33 22.26 -3.72
C HIS A 49 -13.02 21.82 -4.39
N VAL A 50 -12.84 20.51 -4.49
CA VAL A 50 -11.67 19.86 -5.09
C VAL A 50 -12.12 18.76 -6.04
N ASN A 51 -11.40 18.62 -7.14
CA ASN A 51 -11.64 17.56 -8.10
C ASN A 51 -11.34 16.14 -7.55
N ASP A 52 -12.36 15.31 -7.45
CA ASP A 52 -12.35 13.93 -6.91
C ASP A 52 -11.90 12.84 -7.92
N PHE A 53 -10.83 13.07 -8.70
CA PHE A 53 -10.27 12.06 -9.60
C PHE A 53 -8.78 11.84 -9.40
N CYS A 54 -7.91 12.56 -10.11
CA CYS A 54 -6.47 12.40 -9.90
C CYS A 54 -6.00 13.16 -8.67
N SER A 55 -4.88 12.70 -8.12
CA SER A 55 -4.15 13.30 -6.99
C SER A 55 -3.64 14.72 -7.16
N ASN A 56 -3.85 15.35 -8.33
CA ASN A 56 -3.41 16.72 -8.56
C ASN A 56 -4.04 17.69 -7.54
N GLY A 57 -5.29 17.45 -7.13
CA GLY A 57 -5.99 18.32 -6.16
C GLY A 57 -6.38 19.68 -6.74
N CYS A 58 -7.04 19.67 -7.90
CA CYS A 58 -7.42 20.93 -8.56
C CYS A 58 -8.54 21.61 -7.77
N GLY A 59 -8.31 22.84 -7.30
CA GLY A 59 -9.34 23.66 -6.68
C GLY A 59 -10.43 24.08 -7.68
N MET A 60 -11.70 23.94 -7.29
CA MET A 60 -12.84 24.23 -8.16
C MET A 60 -14.03 24.81 -7.39
N ASP A 61 -14.96 25.41 -8.14
CA ASP A 61 -16.28 25.83 -7.66
C ASP A 61 -17.37 24.98 -8.34
N ILE A 62 -18.46 24.69 -7.62
CA ILE A 62 -19.62 23.95 -8.13
C ILE A 62 -20.75 24.94 -8.39
N GLY A 63 -21.29 24.97 -9.62
CA GLY A 63 -22.48 25.74 -9.95
C GLY A 63 -23.74 24.97 -9.56
N VAL A 64 -24.60 25.57 -8.74
CA VAL A 64 -25.86 24.98 -8.26
C VAL A 64 -27.04 25.83 -8.71
N LYS A 65 -28.10 25.17 -9.20
CA LYS A 65 -29.38 25.78 -9.53
C LYS A 65 -30.51 24.84 -9.09
N ASN A 66 -31.49 25.37 -8.36
CA ASN A 66 -32.64 24.61 -7.85
C ASN A 66 -32.22 23.32 -7.11
N GLY A 67 -31.19 23.42 -6.26
CA GLY A 67 -30.66 22.29 -5.49
C GLY A 67 -29.92 21.23 -6.30
N LYS A 68 -29.63 21.48 -7.59
CA LYS A 68 -28.91 20.55 -8.47
C LYS A 68 -27.62 21.16 -9.00
N VAL A 69 -26.59 20.33 -9.15
CA VAL A 69 -25.34 20.72 -9.81
C VAL A 69 -25.59 20.88 -11.31
N VAL A 70 -25.18 22.02 -11.88
CA VAL A 70 -25.36 22.35 -13.32
C VAL A 70 -24.04 22.56 -14.06
N GLY A 71 -22.91 22.54 -13.34
CA GLY A 71 -21.59 22.73 -13.93
C GLY A 71 -20.53 22.99 -12.88
N VAL A 72 -19.29 23.11 -13.35
CA VAL A 72 -18.12 23.38 -12.50
C VAL A 72 -17.13 24.29 -13.22
N ARG A 73 -16.26 24.95 -12.46
CA ARG A 73 -15.11 25.70 -12.99
C ARG A 73 -13.90 25.58 -12.08
N GLY A 74 -12.70 25.69 -12.63
CA GLY A 74 -11.48 25.75 -11.83
C GLY A 74 -11.32 27.12 -11.15
N ARG A 75 -10.71 27.15 -9.95
CA ARG A 75 -10.42 28.39 -9.22
C ARG A 75 -9.12 29.03 -9.71
N THR A 76 -9.19 30.25 -10.22
CA THR A 76 -8.01 30.98 -10.74
C THR A 76 -7.00 31.35 -9.67
N THR A 77 -7.45 31.55 -8.43
CA THR A 77 -6.64 31.86 -7.25
C THR A 77 -5.92 30.64 -6.67
N ASP A 78 -6.28 29.43 -7.11
CA ASP A 78 -5.75 28.20 -6.53
C ASP A 78 -4.31 27.93 -6.98
N ARG A 79 -3.44 27.61 -6.01
CA ARG A 79 -2.01 27.37 -6.24
C ARG A 79 -1.71 26.17 -7.16
N VAL A 80 -2.58 25.17 -7.17
CA VAL A 80 -2.37 23.91 -7.88
C VAL A 80 -2.72 24.09 -9.35
N ASN A 81 -3.96 24.49 -9.63
CA ASN A 81 -4.50 24.43 -10.98
C ASN A 81 -4.64 25.79 -11.68
N LYS A 82 -4.57 26.91 -10.96
CA LYS A 82 -4.66 28.27 -11.52
C LYS A 82 -5.84 28.42 -12.50
N GLY A 83 -6.99 27.85 -12.16
CA GLY A 83 -8.23 27.90 -12.94
C GLY A 83 -8.41 26.78 -13.97
N ARG A 84 -7.40 25.94 -14.22
CA ARG A 84 -7.47 24.85 -15.21
C ARG A 84 -8.14 23.60 -14.64
N LEU A 85 -8.85 22.86 -15.47
CA LEU A 85 -9.37 21.52 -15.14
C LEU A 85 -9.10 20.58 -16.31
N GLY A 86 -8.76 19.33 -16.00
CA GLY A 86 -8.63 18.27 -16.99
C GLY A 86 -9.98 17.77 -17.51
N PRO A 87 -10.00 16.92 -18.55
CA PRO A 87 -11.24 16.39 -19.14
C PRO A 87 -12.16 15.73 -18.12
N LYS A 88 -11.59 14.96 -17.19
CA LYS A 88 -12.32 14.33 -16.08
C LYS A 88 -12.96 15.36 -15.16
N GLY A 89 -12.21 16.37 -14.73
CA GLY A 89 -12.75 17.38 -13.81
C GLY A 89 -13.83 18.27 -14.43
N LEU A 90 -13.75 18.54 -15.73
CA LEU A 90 -14.78 19.32 -16.44
C LEU A 90 -16.11 18.57 -16.61
N ASN A 91 -16.09 17.24 -16.63
CA ASN A 91 -17.28 16.43 -16.93
C ASN A 91 -17.74 15.54 -15.77
N GLY A 92 -16.92 15.36 -14.74
CA GLY A 92 -17.21 14.39 -13.67
C GLY A 92 -18.31 14.81 -12.71
N TRP A 93 -18.71 16.08 -12.68
CA TRP A 93 -19.84 16.55 -11.89
C TRP A 93 -21.18 15.92 -12.32
N ILE A 94 -21.26 15.38 -13.55
CA ILE A 94 -22.44 14.68 -14.09
C ILE A 94 -22.85 13.51 -13.18
N THR A 95 -21.91 12.87 -12.48
CA THR A 95 -22.18 11.70 -11.64
C THR A 95 -23.01 12.04 -10.40
N VAL A 96 -22.95 13.29 -9.92
CA VAL A 96 -23.66 13.74 -8.71
C VAL A 96 -25.17 13.55 -8.89
N GLY A 97 -25.72 13.97 -10.04
CA GLY A 97 -27.14 13.86 -10.35
C GLY A 97 -27.55 12.65 -11.20
N HIS A 98 -26.67 11.65 -11.38
CA HIS A 98 -26.92 10.54 -12.30
C HIS A 98 -28.03 9.61 -11.78
N PRO A 99 -28.95 9.11 -12.65
CA PRO A 99 -30.06 8.25 -12.23
C PRO A 99 -29.64 6.93 -11.56
N ASP A 100 -28.51 6.34 -11.99
CA ASP A 100 -27.96 5.08 -11.46
C ASP A 100 -27.43 5.15 -10.01
N ARG A 101 -27.41 6.34 -9.38
CA ARG A 101 -26.91 6.48 -8.01
C ARG A 101 -27.68 5.56 -7.06
N LEU A 102 -26.95 4.91 -6.16
CA LEU A 102 -27.55 4.17 -5.04
C LEU A 102 -28.28 5.17 -4.14
N LYS A 103 -29.56 4.88 -3.84
CA LYS A 103 -30.44 5.78 -3.08
C LYS A 103 -30.83 5.23 -1.71
N TYR A 104 -30.79 3.91 -1.54
CA TYR A 104 -31.31 3.24 -0.34
C TYR A 104 -30.38 2.09 0.04
N PRO A 105 -30.26 1.75 1.34
CA PRO A 105 -29.62 0.52 1.76
C PRO A 105 -30.26 -0.69 1.08
N LEU A 106 -29.45 -1.68 0.72
CA LEU A 106 -29.92 -2.96 0.20
C LEU A 106 -29.39 -4.09 1.08
N ILE A 107 -30.23 -5.09 1.35
CA ILE A 107 -29.84 -6.33 2.05
C ILE A 107 -30.15 -7.50 1.12
N ARG A 108 -29.24 -8.48 1.08
CA ARG A 108 -29.47 -9.71 0.34
C ARG A 108 -30.40 -10.64 1.11
N ARG A 109 -31.62 -10.81 0.60
CA ARG A 109 -32.64 -11.73 1.13
C ARG A 109 -33.01 -12.73 0.05
N ASN A 110 -33.02 -14.03 0.37
CA ASN A 110 -33.34 -15.11 -0.58
C ASN A 110 -32.51 -15.01 -1.88
N GLY A 111 -31.23 -14.68 -1.74
CA GLY A 111 -30.30 -14.47 -2.86
C GLY A 111 -30.41 -13.14 -3.59
N LYS A 112 -31.45 -12.33 -3.41
CA LYS A 112 -31.64 -11.05 -4.13
C LYS A 112 -31.35 -9.84 -3.24
N LEU A 113 -30.77 -8.79 -3.81
CA LEU A 113 -30.63 -7.50 -3.13
C LEU A 113 -31.98 -6.78 -3.13
N GLU A 114 -32.52 -6.56 -1.93
CA GLU A 114 -33.81 -5.90 -1.71
C GLU A 114 -33.62 -4.62 -0.91
N ARG A 115 -34.45 -3.60 -1.17
CA ARG A 115 -34.43 -2.35 -0.40
C ARG A 115 -34.65 -2.64 1.08
N ALA A 116 -33.84 -2.00 1.91
CA ALA A 116 -33.94 -2.02 3.37
C ALA A 116 -33.88 -0.59 3.91
N THR A 117 -34.30 -0.44 5.16
CA THR A 117 -34.06 0.79 5.94
C THR A 117 -32.63 0.82 6.46
N TRP A 118 -32.12 2.02 6.78
CA TRP A 118 -30.83 2.16 7.46
C TRP A 118 -30.75 1.40 8.79
N ASN A 119 -31.85 1.36 9.54
CA ASN A 119 -31.90 0.63 10.81
C ASN A 119 -31.76 -0.88 10.60
N GLU A 120 -32.44 -1.47 9.62
CA GLU A 120 -32.28 -2.90 9.32
C GLU A 120 -30.85 -3.23 8.87
N ALA A 121 -30.29 -2.43 7.95
CA ALA A 121 -28.96 -2.67 7.40
C ALA A 121 -27.87 -2.55 8.49
N MET A 122 -27.90 -1.46 9.27
CA MET A 122 -26.90 -1.23 10.31
C MET A 122 -27.06 -2.20 11.49
N SER A 123 -28.28 -2.59 11.85
CA SER A 123 -28.49 -3.63 12.87
C SER A 123 -27.91 -4.96 12.44
N LEU A 124 -28.12 -5.39 11.18
CA LEU A 124 -27.55 -6.63 10.65
C LEU A 124 -26.01 -6.59 10.64
N ILE A 125 -25.42 -5.47 10.22
CA ILE A 125 -23.96 -5.28 10.25
C ILE A 125 -23.41 -5.42 11.68
N VAL A 126 -24.06 -4.78 12.65
CA VAL A 126 -23.65 -4.80 14.06
C VAL A 126 -23.84 -6.19 14.68
N GLU A 127 -24.94 -6.87 14.36
CA GLU A 127 -25.19 -8.26 14.76
C GLU A 127 -24.07 -9.17 14.25
N LYS A 128 -23.75 -9.10 12.95
CA LYS A 128 -22.69 -9.92 12.34
C LYS A 128 -21.31 -9.58 12.89
N ALA A 129 -21.00 -8.31 13.12
CA ALA A 129 -19.75 -7.91 13.76
C ALA A 129 -19.63 -8.50 15.18
N LYS A 130 -20.71 -8.47 15.97
CA LYS A 130 -20.73 -9.04 17.33
C LYS A 130 -20.64 -10.57 17.31
N GLU A 131 -21.33 -11.23 16.37
CA GLU A 131 -21.27 -12.67 16.15
C GLU A 131 -19.83 -13.11 15.82
N VAL A 132 -19.23 -12.51 14.79
CA VAL A 132 -17.84 -12.82 14.37
C VAL A 132 -16.86 -12.56 15.52
N ARG A 133 -17.00 -11.45 16.24
CA ARG A 133 -16.16 -11.14 17.39
C ARG A 133 -16.25 -12.19 18.50
N SER A 134 -17.47 -12.72 18.75
CA SER A 134 -17.69 -13.71 19.80
C SER A 134 -17.10 -15.09 19.46
N ARG A 135 -17.18 -15.50 18.19
CA ARG A 135 -16.70 -16.81 17.73
C ARG A 135 -15.21 -16.82 17.35
N LEU A 136 -14.72 -15.72 16.79
CA LEU A 136 -13.30 -15.52 16.45
C LEU A 136 -12.71 -14.51 17.43
N THR A 137 -12.34 -13.33 16.94
CA THR A 137 -11.95 -12.14 17.70
C THR A 137 -12.28 -10.91 16.84
N ASN A 138 -11.85 -9.70 17.24
CA ASN A 138 -11.92 -8.53 16.35
C ASN A 138 -11.08 -8.68 15.06
N HIS A 139 -10.15 -9.64 15.01
CA HIS A 139 -9.42 -10.01 13.80
C HIS A 139 -10.26 -10.87 12.82
N GLY A 140 -11.50 -11.20 13.19
CA GLY A 140 -12.48 -11.75 12.25
C GLY A 140 -13.04 -10.73 11.25
N ILE A 141 -12.75 -9.44 11.45
CA ILE A 141 -13.32 -8.31 10.73
C ILE A 141 -12.20 -7.56 10.02
N GLY A 142 -12.34 -7.37 8.70
CA GLY A 142 -11.42 -6.58 7.88
C GLY A 142 -12.11 -5.39 7.20
N PHE A 143 -11.39 -4.28 7.07
CA PHE A 143 -11.81 -3.10 6.31
C PHE A 143 -10.92 -2.93 5.08
N TYR A 144 -11.56 -2.82 3.90
CA TYR A 144 -10.89 -2.51 2.65
C TYR A 144 -11.41 -1.20 2.07
N THR A 145 -10.64 -0.14 2.26
CA THR A 145 -11.05 1.23 1.92
C THR A 145 -10.48 1.69 0.57
N THR A 146 -10.59 2.98 0.32
CA THR A 146 -10.23 3.64 -0.93
C THR A 146 -9.21 4.75 -0.69
N GLY A 147 -8.74 5.44 -1.74
CA GLY A 147 -7.97 6.69 -1.67
C GLY A 147 -8.82 7.91 -2.03
N GLN A 148 -10.12 7.88 -1.72
CA GLN A 148 -11.15 8.82 -2.19
C GLN A 148 -12.04 9.37 -1.03
N LEU A 149 -11.75 9.06 0.23
CA LEU A 149 -12.47 9.63 1.37
C LEU A 149 -11.79 10.91 1.89
N PHE A 150 -12.50 11.71 2.66
CA PHE A 150 -11.91 12.88 3.32
C PHE A 150 -11.17 12.51 4.61
N ILE A 151 -10.30 13.41 5.07
CA ILE A 151 -9.47 13.18 6.25
C ILE A 151 -10.30 12.87 7.50
N GLU A 152 -11.47 13.50 7.64
CA GLU A 152 -12.40 13.29 8.75
C GLU A 152 -12.96 11.85 8.74
N GLU A 153 -13.30 11.37 7.55
CA GLU A 153 -13.86 10.03 7.34
C GLU A 153 -12.82 8.96 7.67
N TYR A 154 -11.58 9.14 7.20
CA TYR A 154 -10.50 8.23 7.56
C TYR A 154 -10.13 8.31 9.04
N TYR A 155 -10.11 9.50 9.65
CA TYR A 155 -9.78 9.60 11.07
C TYR A 155 -10.81 8.87 11.95
N VAL A 156 -12.10 8.99 11.65
CA VAL A 156 -13.16 8.21 12.32
C VAL A 156 -12.97 6.72 12.08
N LEU A 157 -12.68 6.30 10.84
CA LEU A 157 -12.44 4.91 10.51
C LEU A 157 -11.21 4.34 11.25
N ALA A 158 -10.13 5.11 11.38
CA ALA A 158 -8.95 4.75 12.16
C ALA A 158 -9.29 4.55 13.64
N MET A 159 -10.12 5.42 14.22
CA MET A 159 -10.61 5.24 15.60
C MET A 159 -11.47 3.98 15.74
N ILE A 160 -12.37 3.72 14.80
CA ILE A 160 -13.22 2.51 14.81
C ILE A 160 -12.37 1.25 14.75
N GLY A 161 -11.45 1.15 13.80
CA GLY A 161 -10.65 -0.06 13.61
C GLY A 161 -9.55 -0.23 14.65
N LYS A 162 -8.70 0.78 14.84
CA LYS A 162 -7.52 0.66 15.71
C LYS A 162 -7.82 0.87 17.19
N ALA A 163 -8.75 1.77 17.55
CA ALA A 163 -9.08 2.03 18.96
C ALA A 163 -10.36 1.31 19.44
N GLY A 164 -11.36 1.16 18.56
CA GLY A 164 -12.64 0.51 18.90
C GLY A 164 -12.59 -1.01 18.80
N LEU A 165 -12.14 -1.50 17.65
CA LEU A 165 -11.98 -2.93 17.36
C LEU A 165 -10.58 -3.45 17.69
N ASN A 166 -9.59 -2.59 17.88
CA ASN A 166 -8.21 -3.00 18.16
C ASN A 166 -7.69 -4.05 17.15
N THR A 167 -8.05 -3.87 15.87
CA THR A 167 -7.68 -4.77 14.78
C THR A 167 -6.55 -4.19 13.94
N LEU A 168 -5.70 -5.08 13.42
CA LEU A 168 -4.68 -4.76 12.40
C LEU A 168 -5.24 -4.83 10.97
N HIS A 169 -6.47 -5.30 10.79
CA HIS A 169 -7.04 -5.63 9.49
C HIS A 169 -7.73 -4.43 8.84
N MET A 170 -6.92 -3.43 8.51
CA MET A 170 -7.33 -2.27 7.72
C MET A 170 -6.31 -2.03 6.60
N ASP A 171 -6.79 -1.93 5.37
CA ASP A 171 -5.98 -1.54 4.23
C ASP A 171 -6.88 -0.85 3.19
N GLY A 172 -6.31 -0.27 2.15
CA GLY A 172 -7.06 0.37 1.07
C GLY A 172 -6.54 0.04 -0.31
N ASN A 173 -7.29 0.41 -1.34
CA ASN A 173 -6.80 0.35 -2.73
C ASN A 173 -5.60 1.30 -2.99
N THR A 174 -5.26 2.17 -2.04
CA THR A 174 -3.99 2.89 -1.96
C THR A 174 -2.80 1.93 -1.93
N ARG A 175 -2.95 0.73 -1.34
CA ARG A 175 -1.98 -0.38 -1.46
C ARG A 175 -1.66 -0.73 -2.91
N LEU A 176 -2.68 -0.73 -3.76
CA LEU A 176 -2.56 -1.06 -5.19
C LEU A 176 -1.91 0.06 -6.00
N CYS A 177 -1.72 1.26 -5.43
CA CYS A 177 -1.39 2.46 -6.19
C CYS A 177 -0.19 3.25 -5.63
N THR A 178 -0.15 3.55 -4.33
CA THR A 178 0.75 4.54 -3.72
C THR A 178 1.54 4.01 -2.53
N ALA A 179 1.40 2.73 -2.16
CA ALA A 179 2.16 2.17 -1.05
C ALA A 179 3.68 2.22 -1.29
N THR A 180 4.13 2.01 -2.54
CA THR A 180 5.54 2.15 -2.89
C THR A 180 6.04 3.60 -2.73
N ALA A 181 5.20 4.59 -3.03
CA ALA A 181 5.56 5.99 -2.80
C ALA A 181 5.83 6.23 -1.31
N ALA A 182 4.94 5.75 -0.42
CA ALA A 182 5.08 5.85 1.03
C ALA A 182 6.33 5.15 1.54
N ALA A 183 6.51 3.89 1.14
CA ALA A 183 7.65 3.08 1.52
C ALA A 183 8.96 3.77 1.11
N SER A 184 9.09 4.24 -0.13
CA SER A 184 10.32 4.89 -0.59
C SER A 184 10.68 6.16 0.19
N MET A 185 9.67 6.94 0.63
CA MET A 185 9.90 8.13 1.45
C MET A 185 10.36 7.75 2.85
N ARG A 186 9.75 6.73 3.47
CA ARG A 186 10.21 6.21 4.77
C ARG A 186 11.63 5.66 4.70
N GLU A 187 11.94 4.90 3.66
CA GLU A 187 13.27 4.30 3.48
C GLU A 187 14.37 5.36 3.29
N SER A 188 14.11 6.43 2.53
CA SER A 188 15.11 7.46 2.23
C SER A 188 15.14 8.62 3.24
N PHE A 189 13.99 9.01 3.79
CA PHE A 189 13.81 10.24 4.57
C PHE A 189 13.23 10.00 5.97
N GLY A 190 13.00 8.74 6.33
CA GLY A 190 12.51 8.33 7.66
C GLY A 190 11.00 8.45 7.84
N CYS A 191 10.30 9.18 6.98
CA CYS A 191 8.86 9.35 7.05
C CYS A 191 8.26 9.69 5.67
N ASP A 192 7.00 9.33 5.43
CA ASP A 192 6.23 9.82 4.28
C ASP A 192 6.07 11.34 4.33
N GLY A 193 5.91 11.94 3.15
CA GLY A 193 5.89 13.38 2.98
C GLY A 193 6.73 13.76 1.79
N GLN A 194 6.05 14.25 0.75
CA GLN A 194 6.71 14.59 -0.51
C GLN A 194 7.69 15.74 -0.28
N PRO A 195 8.97 15.65 -0.67
CA PRO A 195 9.89 16.76 -0.46
C PRO A 195 9.63 17.96 -1.39
N GLY A 196 9.21 17.65 -2.63
CA GLY A 196 8.98 18.64 -3.68
C GLY A 196 7.65 19.38 -3.58
N SER A 197 7.48 20.34 -4.48
CA SER A 197 6.23 21.06 -4.72
C SER A 197 5.91 21.13 -6.21
N TYR A 198 4.64 21.27 -6.59
CA TYR A 198 4.30 21.60 -7.98
C TYR A 198 4.90 22.92 -8.45
N ALA A 199 5.26 23.83 -7.54
CA ALA A 199 6.02 25.04 -7.87
C ALA A 199 7.39 24.74 -8.47
N ASP A 200 7.99 23.57 -8.22
CA ASP A 200 9.31 23.22 -8.75
C ASP A 200 9.32 23.05 -10.27
N VAL A 201 8.16 22.75 -10.88
CA VAL A 201 8.03 22.75 -12.35
C VAL A 201 8.39 24.11 -12.93
N ASP A 202 8.10 25.20 -12.23
CA ASP A 202 8.32 26.56 -12.73
C ASP A 202 9.82 26.93 -12.78
N TYR A 203 10.65 26.28 -11.96
CA TYR A 203 12.05 26.66 -11.75
C TYR A 203 13.06 25.65 -12.29
N THR A 204 12.69 24.38 -12.39
CA THR A 204 13.66 23.32 -12.70
C THR A 204 14.34 23.52 -14.05
N GLU A 205 15.58 23.05 -14.14
CA GLU A 205 16.38 22.91 -15.37
C GLU A 205 16.31 21.49 -15.94
N CYS A 206 15.88 20.51 -15.14
CA CYS A 206 15.70 19.12 -15.56
C CYS A 206 14.44 18.51 -14.95
N LEU A 207 13.57 17.97 -15.81
CA LEU A 207 12.44 17.11 -15.46
C LEU A 207 12.83 15.66 -15.72
N PHE A 208 12.92 14.86 -14.65
CA PHE A 208 13.15 13.42 -14.75
C PHE A 208 11.85 12.67 -14.46
N LEU A 209 11.21 12.16 -15.51
CA LEU A 209 9.89 11.52 -15.46
C LEU A 209 10.06 10.01 -15.60
N PHE A 210 10.11 9.28 -14.49
CA PHE A 210 10.36 7.85 -14.49
C PHE A 210 9.06 7.06 -14.30
N GLY A 211 8.67 6.24 -15.29
CA GLY A 211 7.45 5.45 -15.23
C GLY A 211 6.19 6.31 -15.03
N HIS A 212 6.22 7.55 -15.52
CA HIS A 212 5.22 8.57 -15.26
C HIS A 212 4.75 9.27 -16.55
N ASN A 213 3.66 8.75 -17.12
CA ASN A 213 2.98 9.36 -18.26
C ASN A 213 2.01 10.48 -17.80
N VAL A 214 2.59 11.62 -17.40
CA VAL A 214 1.88 12.78 -16.82
C VAL A 214 0.73 13.26 -17.70
N ALA A 215 0.88 13.17 -19.03
CA ALA A 215 -0.15 13.57 -19.99
C ALA A 215 -1.47 12.80 -19.80
N ASN A 216 -1.42 11.52 -19.43
CA ASN A 216 -2.61 10.70 -19.21
C ASN A 216 -3.02 10.60 -17.73
N THR A 217 -2.09 10.82 -16.81
CA THR A 217 -2.34 10.60 -15.38
C THR A 217 -2.60 11.88 -14.58
N GLN A 218 -2.00 13.02 -14.95
CA GLN A 218 -2.13 14.32 -14.28
C GLN A 218 -2.16 15.46 -15.31
N THR A 219 -3.17 15.46 -16.17
CA THR A 219 -3.35 16.43 -17.29
C THR A 219 -3.15 17.92 -16.92
N VAL A 220 -3.52 18.35 -15.71
CA VAL A 220 -3.32 19.75 -15.27
C VAL A 220 -1.85 20.02 -14.94
N LEU A 221 -1.17 19.12 -14.22
CA LEU A 221 0.28 19.20 -14.03
C LEU A 221 1.02 19.18 -15.37
N TRP A 222 0.58 18.31 -16.29
CA TRP A 222 1.13 18.27 -17.64
C TRP A 222 0.96 19.59 -18.37
N SER A 223 -0.19 20.26 -18.26
CA SER A 223 -0.38 21.59 -18.84
C SER A 223 0.59 22.63 -18.27
N ARG A 224 0.95 22.54 -16.99
CA ARG A 224 1.95 23.41 -16.36
C ARG A 224 3.37 23.11 -16.88
N MET A 225 3.69 21.82 -17.06
CA MET A 225 4.95 21.40 -17.67
C MET A 225 5.05 21.88 -19.12
N LEU A 226 3.96 21.78 -19.90
CA LEU A 226 3.92 22.30 -21.27
C LEU A 226 4.14 23.82 -21.33
N ASP A 227 3.47 24.60 -20.47
CA ASP A 227 3.72 26.05 -20.39
C ASP A 227 5.21 26.34 -20.12
N ARG A 228 5.83 25.52 -19.26
CA ARG A 228 7.25 25.66 -18.92
C ARG A 228 8.18 25.29 -20.09
N LEU A 229 7.82 24.27 -20.87
CA LEU A 229 8.56 23.81 -22.05
C LEU A 229 8.40 24.75 -23.25
N ASP A 230 7.25 25.38 -23.41
CA ASP A 230 7.01 26.36 -24.47
C ASP A 230 7.47 27.78 -24.06
N GLY A 231 7.95 27.94 -22.83
CA GLY A 231 8.50 29.18 -22.29
C GLY A 231 9.95 29.46 -22.72
N PRO A 232 10.51 30.63 -22.35
CA PRO A 232 11.79 31.11 -22.89
C PRO A 232 13.04 30.36 -22.44
N ARG A 233 12.94 29.49 -21.42
CA ARG A 233 14.11 28.78 -20.84
C ARG A 233 13.79 27.31 -20.54
N PRO A 234 13.33 26.50 -21.50
CA PRO A 234 12.77 25.17 -21.23
C PRO A 234 13.74 24.27 -20.44
N PRO A 235 13.24 23.48 -19.46
CA PRO A 235 14.06 22.45 -18.83
C PRO A 235 14.37 21.34 -19.84
N LYS A 236 15.45 20.61 -19.60
CA LYS A 236 15.67 19.29 -20.22
C LYS A 236 14.65 18.29 -19.67
N VAL A 237 14.15 17.41 -20.52
CA VAL A 237 13.15 16.40 -20.15
C VAL A 237 13.69 15.01 -20.45
N ILE A 238 13.82 14.19 -19.42
CA ILE A 238 14.16 12.78 -19.52
C ILE A 238 12.90 11.98 -19.18
N VAL A 239 12.46 11.12 -20.09
CA VAL A 239 11.31 10.23 -19.89
C VAL A 239 11.77 8.78 -19.93
N VAL A 240 11.39 8.01 -18.91
CA VAL A 240 11.59 6.56 -18.87
C VAL A 240 10.23 5.88 -18.94
N ASP A 241 9.90 5.28 -20.09
CA ASP A 241 8.62 4.63 -20.36
C ASP A 241 8.80 3.67 -21.56
N PRO A 242 8.43 2.38 -21.48
CA PRO A 242 8.48 1.49 -22.65
C PRO A 242 7.57 1.95 -23.80
N ARG A 243 6.61 2.84 -23.53
CA ARG A 243 5.66 3.38 -24.51
C ARG A 243 6.07 4.76 -24.98
N ARG A 244 5.87 5.02 -26.27
CA ARG A 244 6.06 6.35 -26.87
C ARG A 244 4.83 7.23 -26.65
N SER A 245 4.57 7.56 -25.39
CA SER A 245 3.43 8.38 -24.95
C SER A 245 3.53 9.85 -25.38
N GLU A 246 2.44 10.62 -25.24
CA GLU A 246 2.46 12.08 -25.43
C GLU A 246 3.48 12.79 -24.53
N THR A 247 3.76 12.22 -23.36
CA THR A 247 4.83 12.69 -22.47
C THR A 247 6.21 12.42 -23.11
N ALA A 248 6.45 11.19 -23.58
CA ALA A 248 7.72 10.78 -24.20
C ALA A 248 8.03 11.54 -25.50
N LYS A 249 7.01 11.91 -26.29
CA LYS A 249 7.18 12.71 -27.51
C LYS A 249 7.78 14.11 -27.28
N ARG A 250 7.76 14.60 -26.03
CA ARG A 250 8.33 15.90 -25.64
C ARG A 250 9.69 15.76 -24.93
N ALA A 251 10.22 14.54 -24.82
CA ALA A 251 11.48 14.28 -24.14
C ALA A 251 12.69 14.70 -24.99
N ASP A 252 13.72 15.24 -24.36
CA ASP A 252 15.05 15.32 -24.94
C ASP A 252 15.70 13.92 -24.99
N VAL A 253 15.47 13.10 -23.95
CA VAL A 253 15.92 11.71 -23.88
C VAL A 253 14.74 10.82 -23.48
N HIS A 254 14.40 9.85 -24.33
CA HIS A 254 13.38 8.84 -24.06
C HIS A 254 14.06 7.47 -23.92
N LEU A 255 14.12 6.95 -22.69
CA LEU A 255 14.63 5.61 -22.40
C LEU A 255 13.48 4.61 -22.39
N THR A 256 13.62 3.53 -23.15
CA THR A 256 12.61 2.47 -23.31
C THR A 256 13.11 1.14 -22.72
N PRO A 257 13.23 1.01 -21.39
CA PRO A 257 13.68 -0.23 -20.79
C PRO A 257 12.65 -1.35 -20.96
N ARG A 258 13.11 -2.60 -21.01
CA ARG A 258 12.26 -3.78 -20.82
C ARG A 258 11.52 -3.65 -19.48
N SER A 259 10.22 -3.94 -19.48
CA SER A 259 9.39 -3.94 -18.26
C SER A 259 10.04 -4.75 -17.13
N GLY A 260 10.06 -4.19 -15.92
CA GLY A 260 10.61 -4.87 -14.73
C GLY A 260 12.11 -4.69 -14.50
N THR A 261 12.82 -3.94 -15.36
CA THR A 261 14.28 -3.74 -15.27
C THR A 261 14.70 -2.39 -14.67
N ASN A 262 13.77 -1.71 -13.99
CA ASN A 262 13.95 -0.35 -13.47
C ASN A 262 15.19 -0.19 -12.57
N VAL A 263 15.45 -1.13 -11.66
CA VAL A 263 16.61 -1.09 -10.74
C VAL A 263 17.93 -1.10 -11.51
N ALA A 264 18.07 -1.94 -12.54
CA ALA A 264 19.28 -2.01 -13.34
C ALA A 264 19.55 -0.67 -14.07
N LEU A 265 18.51 -0.08 -14.66
CA LEU A 265 18.63 1.21 -15.34
C LEU A 265 19.06 2.33 -14.37
N LEU A 266 18.41 2.41 -13.21
CA LEU A 266 18.71 3.43 -12.21
C LEU A 266 20.08 3.24 -11.55
N ASN A 267 20.52 2.00 -11.35
CA ASN A 267 21.87 1.69 -10.89
C ASN A 267 22.90 2.09 -11.96
N GLY A 268 22.60 1.91 -13.25
CA GLY A 268 23.43 2.39 -14.37
C GLY A 268 23.61 3.91 -14.38
N ILE A 269 22.54 4.67 -14.15
CA ILE A 269 22.62 6.13 -14.02
C ILE A 269 23.53 6.50 -12.82
N GLN A 270 23.32 5.89 -11.66
CA GLN A 270 24.12 6.16 -10.45
C GLN A 270 25.59 5.76 -10.63
N HIS A 271 25.87 4.64 -11.29
CA HIS A 271 27.22 4.22 -11.68
C HIS A 271 27.94 5.34 -12.44
N LEU A 272 27.27 5.91 -13.45
CA LEU A 272 27.82 7.00 -14.25
C LEU A 272 28.00 8.29 -13.46
N LEU A 273 27.09 8.61 -12.53
CA LEU A 273 27.28 9.75 -11.62
C LEU A 273 28.56 9.61 -10.79
N PHE A 274 28.85 8.43 -10.25
CA PHE A 274 30.09 8.16 -9.52
C PHE A 274 31.31 8.17 -10.44
N LYS A 275 31.26 7.46 -11.58
CA LYS A 275 32.37 7.31 -12.53
C LYS A 275 32.87 8.66 -13.06
N HIS A 276 31.96 9.60 -13.31
CA HIS A 276 32.30 10.93 -13.86
C HIS A 276 32.48 12.02 -12.81
N GLY A 277 32.45 11.69 -11.50
CA GLY A 277 32.60 12.68 -10.44
C GLY A 277 31.46 13.71 -10.38
N TRP A 278 30.25 13.33 -10.80
CA TRP A 278 29.07 14.18 -10.75
C TRP A 278 28.33 14.09 -9.41
N VAL A 279 28.85 13.40 -8.42
CA VAL A 279 28.30 13.40 -7.06
C VAL A 279 28.66 14.70 -6.35
N ASN A 280 27.73 15.27 -5.60
CA ASN A 280 27.96 16.43 -4.75
C ASN A 280 28.54 15.97 -3.41
N GLU A 281 29.85 15.72 -3.39
CA GLU A 281 30.56 15.15 -2.22
C GLU A 281 30.40 16.02 -0.95
N GLY A 282 30.35 17.34 -1.09
CA GLY A 282 30.13 18.26 0.04
C GLY A 282 28.73 18.14 0.65
N TYR A 283 27.70 17.88 -0.16
CA TYR A 283 26.36 17.63 0.35
C TYR A 283 26.26 16.23 0.97
N VAL A 284 26.73 15.20 0.27
CA VAL A 284 26.57 13.81 0.68
C VAL A 284 27.32 13.52 1.99
N SER A 285 28.55 14.00 2.14
CA SER A 285 29.32 13.84 3.38
C SER A 285 28.65 14.44 4.62
N LYS A 286 27.82 15.48 4.44
CA LYS A 286 27.17 16.19 5.55
C LYS A 286 25.75 15.68 5.85
N TYR A 287 24.98 15.36 4.81
CA TYR A 287 23.52 15.21 4.93
C TYR A 287 23.02 13.80 4.60
N VAL A 288 23.92 12.85 4.31
CA VAL A 288 23.55 11.53 3.79
C VAL A 288 24.38 10.42 4.46
N VAL A 289 23.79 9.23 4.60
CA VAL A 289 24.47 7.98 4.99
C VAL A 289 24.28 6.88 3.93
N GLY A 290 25.14 5.86 3.93
CA GLY A 290 25.03 4.69 3.03
C GLY A 290 25.69 4.85 1.66
N ILE A 291 26.57 5.84 1.49
CA ILE A 291 27.23 6.13 0.21
C ILE A 291 28.17 5.01 -0.23
N ASP A 292 28.94 4.42 0.69
CA ASP A 292 29.98 3.44 0.36
C ASP A 292 29.35 2.13 -0.12
N GLU A 293 28.31 1.68 0.58
CA GLU A 293 27.56 0.49 0.20
C GLU A 293 26.82 0.68 -1.13
N LEU A 294 26.25 1.87 -1.38
CA LEU A 294 25.64 2.17 -2.67
C LEU A 294 26.69 2.17 -3.78
N ARG A 295 27.83 2.85 -3.60
CA ARG A 295 28.92 2.94 -4.58
C ARG A 295 29.41 1.54 -4.97
N LYS A 296 29.61 0.66 -3.97
CA LYS A 296 30.00 -0.74 -4.19
C LYS A 296 28.93 -1.52 -4.96
N THR A 297 27.65 -1.34 -4.64
CA THR A 297 26.57 -2.03 -5.35
C THR A 297 26.44 -1.59 -6.80
N VAL A 298 26.57 -0.29 -7.10
CA VAL A 298 26.38 0.22 -8.47
C VAL A 298 27.62 0.08 -9.36
N GLU A 299 28.78 -0.25 -8.79
CA GLU A 299 30.05 -0.39 -9.53
C GLU A 299 29.94 -1.36 -10.72
N THR A 300 29.19 -2.46 -10.57
CA THR A 300 29.04 -3.50 -11.60
C THR A 300 28.02 -3.14 -12.69
N TYR A 301 27.28 -2.03 -12.56
CA TYR A 301 26.25 -1.62 -13.52
C TYR A 301 26.83 -0.71 -14.61
N THR A 302 27.81 -1.23 -15.37
CA THR A 302 28.36 -0.52 -16.53
C THR A 302 27.29 -0.35 -17.60
N PRO A 303 27.44 0.62 -18.52
CA PRO A 303 26.46 0.83 -19.59
C PRO A 303 26.15 -0.43 -20.42
N GLU A 304 27.16 -1.25 -20.70
CA GLU A 304 27.04 -2.50 -21.46
C GLU A 304 26.20 -3.52 -20.68
N HIS A 305 26.50 -3.72 -19.39
CA HIS A 305 25.73 -4.62 -18.55
C HIS A 305 24.28 -4.15 -18.36
N VAL A 306 24.07 -2.84 -18.27
CA VAL A 306 22.73 -2.25 -18.19
C VAL A 306 21.97 -2.46 -19.49
N GLN A 307 22.62 -2.35 -20.65
CA GLN A 307 22.01 -2.66 -21.95
C GLN A 307 21.56 -4.13 -22.04
N GLU A 308 22.40 -5.07 -21.59
CA GLU A 308 22.05 -6.51 -21.57
C GLU A 308 20.73 -6.76 -20.84
N ILE A 309 20.57 -6.15 -19.66
CA ILE A 309 19.38 -6.33 -18.82
C ILE A 309 18.19 -5.54 -19.38
N THR A 310 18.38 -4.26 -19.65
CA THR A 310 17.27 -3.32 -19.89
C THR A 310 16.92 -3.15 -21.37
N GLY A 311 17.82 -3.51 -22.28
CA GLY A 311 17.73 -3.17 -23.71
C GLY A 311 17.99 -1.70 -24.03
N VAL A 312 18.30 -0.84 -23.04
CA VAL A 312 18.57 0.59 -23.28
C VAL A 312 19.98 0.78 -23.84
N PRO A 313 20.15 1.49 -24.97
CA PRO A 313 21.48 1.74 -25.55
C PRO A 313 22.40 2.54 -24.60
N PRO A 314 23.70 2.18 -24.50
CA PRO A 314 24.70 2.85 -23.66
C PRO A 314 24.78 4.36 -23.89
N ASP A 315 24.68 4.81 -25.14
CA ASP A 315 24.75 6.23 -25.49
C ASP A 315 23.56 7.02 -24.93
N GLN A 316 22.35 6.44 -24.95
CA GLN A 316 21.16 7.07 -24.37
C GLN A 316 21.24 7.11 -22.84
N LEU A 317 21.72 6.02 -22.23
CA LEU A 317 21.96 5.96 -20.79
C LEU A 317 22.98 7.02 -20.35
N MET A 318 24.08 7.14 -21.09
CA MET A 318 25.13 8.13 -20.83
C MET A 318 24.61 9.55 -20.98
N GLU A 319 23.82 9.84 -22.02
CA GLU A 319 23.24 11.18 -22.21
C GLU A 319 22.26 11.54 -21.09
N ALA A 320 21.40 10.61 -20.66
CA ALA A 320 20.53 10.82 -19.51
C ALA A 320 21.33 11.10 -18.22
N ALA A 321 22.36 10.28 -17.95
CA ALA A 321 23.22 10.47 -16.78
C ALA A 321 23.99 11.79 -16.84
N ARG A 322 24.45 12.22 -18.02
CA ARG A 322 25.13 13.50 -18.23
C ARG A 322 24.23 14.69 -17.94
N ILE A 323 22.99 14.68 -18.43
CA ILE A 323 22.01 15.74 -18.14
C ILE A 323 21.75 15.82 -16.63
N ILE A 324 21.51 14.68 -15.97
CA ILE A 324 21.29 14.60 -14.51
C ILE A 324 22.53 15.04 -13.72
N GLY A 325 23.72 14.62 -14.15
CA GLY A 325 24.99 14.91 -13.48
C GLY A 325 25.39 16.38 -13.56
N THR A 326 24.95 17.09 -14.60
CA THR A 326 25.39 18.48 -14.89
C THR A 326 24.31 19.53 -14.66
N THR A 327 23.04 19.17 -14.47
CA THR A 327 21.97 20.14 -14.16
C THR A 327 22.18 20.81 -12.79
N ARG A 328 21.69 22.06 -12.66
CA ARG A 328 21.71 22.82 -11.40
C ARG A 328 20.45 22.65 -10.57
N SER A 329 19.37 22.14 -11.16
CA SER A 329 18.12 21.80 -10.48
C SER A 329 17.46 20.61 -11.14
N LEU A 330 16.85 19.74 -10.31
CA LEU A 330 16.30 18.46 -10.74
C LEU A 330 14.97 18.22 -10.04
N LEU A 331 13.90 18.15 -10.82
CA LEU A 331 12.60 17.68 -10.36
C LEU A 331 12.37 16.28 -10.89
N SER A 332 12.39 15.30 -9.97
CA SER A 332 12.14 13.91 -10.29
C SER A 332 10.70 13.56 -9.95
N THR A 333 10.04 12.83 -10.85
CA THR A 333 8.67 12.33 -10.62
C THR A 333 8.59 10.86 -10.98
N ALA A 334 7.83 10.11 -10.18
CA ALA A 334 7.54 8.70 -10.45
C ALA A 334 6.06 8.38 -10.25
N LEU A 335 5.57 7.35 -10.94
CA LEU A 335 4.21 6.84 -10.77
C LEU A 335 4.16 5.33 -11.06
N GLN A 336 3.08 4.84 -11.67
CA GLN A 336 2.74 3.41 -11.71
C GLN A 336 3.70 2.56 -12.56
N GLY A 337 4.49 3.14 -13.46
CA GLY A 337 5.55 2.41 -14.15
C GLY A 337 6.69 1.97 -13.23
N VAL A 338 6.79 2.59 -12.04
CA VAL A 338 7.69 2.18 -10.95
C VAL A 338 6.94 1.35 -9.93
N TYR A 339 5.82 1.88 -9.40
CA TYR A 339 5.18 1.31 -8.20
C TYR A 339 4.50 -0.03 -8.41
N GLN A 340 4.09 -0.33 -9.65
CA GLN A 340 3.44 -1.58 -10.00
C GLN A 340 4.35 -2.44 -10.88
N SER A 341 5.67 -2.31 -10.74
CA SER A 341 6.66 -3.09 -11.49
C SER A 341 7.52 -3.94 -10.55
N ASN A 342 8.41 -4.75 -11.13
CA ASN A 342 9.35 -5.56 -10.37
C ASN A 342 10.28 -4.68 -9.51
N GLN A 343 10.56 -5.12 -8.27
CA GLN A 343 11.37 -4.39 -7.28
C GLN A 343 10.96 -2.92 -7.14
N ALA A 344 9.67 -2.67 -6.94
CA ALA A 344 9.05 -1.35 -6.97
C ALA A 344 9.65 -0.39 -5.92
N THR A 345 9.75 -0.82 -4.66
CA THR A 345 10.29 0.04 -3.59
C THR A 345 11.76 0.33 -3.81
N ALA A 346 12.55 -0.66 -4.22
CA ALA A 346 13.95 -0.48 -4.54
C ALA A 346 14.16 0.55 -5.65
N SER A 347 13.39 0.44 -6.74
CA SER A 347 13.41 1.37 -7.86
C SER A 347 13.06 2.80 -7.43
N ALA A 348 11.99 2.97 -6.64
CA ALA A 348 11.59 4.27 -6.15
C ALA A 348 12.67 4.91 -5.25
N CYS A 349 13.34 4.13 -4.39
CA CYS A 349 14.48 4.60 -3.61
C CYS A 349 15.67 5.01 -4.48
N GLN A 350 15.94 4.34 -5.60
CA GLN A 350 17.03 4.74 -6.51
C GLN A 350 16.77 6.11 -7.16
N ILE A 351 15.50 6.46 -7.43
CA ILE A 351 15.13 7.81 -7.88
C ILE A 351 15.46 8.84 -6.79
N ASN A 352 15.16 8.53 -5.52
CA ASN A 352 15.51 9.39 -4.39
C ASN A 352 17.03 9.56 -4.26
N ASN A 353 17.79 8.46 -4.41
CA ASN A 353 19.25 8.47 -4.37
C ASN A 353 19.84 9.43 -5.39
N ILE A 354 19.34 9.44 -6.64
CA ILE A 354 19.84 10.34 -7.68
C ILE A 354 19.75 11.82 -7.26
N ASN A 355 18.61 12.24 -6.70
CA ASN A 355 18.46 13.60 -6.17
C ASN A 355 19.39 13.86 -4.99
N LEU A 356 19.53 12.90 -4.07
CA LEU A 356 20.41 13.01 -2.89
C LEU A 356 21.89 13.09 -3.26
N LEU A 357 22.35 12.27 -4.21
CA LEU A 357 23.73 12.28 -4.72
C LEU A 357 24.09 13.64 -5.33
N ARG A 358 23.12 14.36 -5.91
CA ARG A 358 23.33 15.72 -6.43
C ARG A 358 23.09 16.81 -5.39
N GLY A 359 22.51 16.48 -4.23
CA GLY A 359 22.02 17.46 -3.25
C GLY A 359 20.88 18.33 -3.76
N LEU A 360 20.14 17.88 -4.78
CA LEU A 360 19.07 18.62 -5.44
C LEU A 360 17.71 18.29 -4.79
N ILE A 361 17.55 18.78 -3.57
CA ILE A 361 16.35 18.68 -2.73
C ILE A 361 16.23 19.95 -1.85
N GLY A 362 15.02 20.27 -1.39
CA GLY A 362 14.79 21.37 -0.43
C GLY A 362 14.98 22.79 -0.98
N ARG A 363 15.10 22.96 -2.31
CA ARG A 363 15.35 24.26 -2.94
C ARG A 363 14.51 24.44 -4.22
N PRO A 364 14.26 25.67 -4.70
CA PRO A 364 13.47 25.90 -5.90
C PRO A 364 13.93 25.10 -7.12
N GLY A 365 13.00 24.40 -7.76
CA GLY A 365 13.25 23.56 -8.93
C GLY A 365 13.88 22.21 -8.60
N SER A 366 14.14 21.92 -7.33
CA SER A 366 14.83 20.70 -6.91
C SER A 366 14.03 19.94 -5.86
N GLY A 367 13.49 18.80 -6.26
CA GLY A 367 12.61 18.03 -5.40
C GLY A 367 12.25 16.68 -6.01
N ILE A 368 11.57 15.90 -5.20
CA ILE A 368 11.08 14.58 -5.58
C ILE A 368 9.57 14.61 -5.36
N LEU A 369 8.84 14.15 -6.38
CA LEU A 369 7.41 13.89 -6.30
C LEU A 369 7.18 12.40 -6.62
N GLN A 370 7.18 11.57 -5.58
CA GLN A 370 6.67 10.21 -5.65
C GLN A 370 5.14 10.29 -5.67
N MET A 371 4.58 10.40 -6.87
CA MET A 371 3.22 10.92 -7.07
C MET A 371 2.15 9.99 -6.50
N ASN A 372 1.08 10.58 -5.97
CA ASN A 372 -0.14 9.82 -5.72
C ASN A 372 -0.90 9.59 -7.03
N GLY A 373 -1.74 8.56 -7.11
CA GLY A 373 -2.66 8.36 -8.25
C GLY A 373 -4.08 8.86 -7.97
N GLN A 374 -4.56 8.57 -6.76
CA GLN A 374 -5.91 8.84 -6.28
C GLN A 374 -6.01 10.20 -5.58
N PRO A 375 -7.23 10.76 -5.47
CA PRO A 375 -7.42 12.12 -5.01
C PRO A 375 -6.85 12.34 -3.60
N THR A 376 -7.32 11.55 -2.63
CA THR A 376 -7.00 11.67 -1.21
C THR A 376 -6.19 10.49 -0.69
N ALA A 377 -5.38 9.86 -1.56
CA ALA A 377 -4.46 8.82 -1.13
C ALA A 377 -3.51 9.33 -0.03
N GLN A 378 -3.16 10.62 -0.03
CA GLN A 378 -2.39 11.21 1.05
C GLN A 378 -3.14 11.18 2.38
N ASN A 379 -4.44 11.51 2.42
CA ASN A 379 -5.23 11.45 3.66
C ASN A 379 -5.27 10.05 4.24
N ASN A 380 -5.47 9.04 3.39
CA ASN A 380 -5.49 7.65 3.82
C ASN A 380 -4.18 7.22 4.53
N ARG A 381 -3.03 7.68 4.01
CA ARG A 381 -1.70 7.44 4.61
C ARG A 381 -1.47 8.25 5.87
N GLU A 382 -1.84 9.53 5.87
CA GLU A 382 -1.72 10.42 7.03
C GLU A 382 -2.48 9.88 8.25
N THR A 383 -3.70 9.39 8.04
CA THR A 383 -4.56 8.89 9.11
C THR A 383 -4.34 7.41 9.44
N GLY A 384 -3.52 6.69 8.67
CA GLY A 384 -3.21 5.27 8.90
C GLY A 384 -4.32 4.28 8.52
N CYS A 385 -5.15 4.62 7.54
CA CYS A 385 -6.20 3.73 7.03
C CYS A 385 -5.76 2.89 5.82
N ASP A 386 -4.52 3.05 5.38
CA ASP A 386 -3.79 2.09 4.53
C ASP A 386 -3.14 0.98 5.37
N GLY A 387 -3.40 0.92 6.68
CA GLY A 387 -2.78 -0.02 7.61
C GLY A 387 -1.74 0.65 8.51
N GLU A 388 -1.13 1.75 8.09
CA GLU A 388 -0.14 2.50 8.87
C GLU A 388 -0.77 3.20 10.09
N TYR A 389 -0.04 4.07 10.80
CA TYR A 389 -0.53 4.69 12.04
C TYR A 389 -0.70 6.21 11.89
N PRO A 390 -1.75 6.78 12.52
CA PRO A 390 -2.12 8.17 12.31
C PRO A 390 -1.00 9.14 12.73
N GLY A 391 -0.86 10.22 11.96
CA GLY A 391 0.19 11.20 12.15
C GLY A 391 1.58 10.66 11.80
N LEU A 392 1.65 9.68 10.88
CA LEU A 392 2.90 9.10 10.37
C LEU A 392 3.79 8.59 11.52
N ARG A 393 3.20 7.76 12.37
CA ARG A 393 3.81 7.23 13.58
C ARG A 393 4.35 5.82 13.36
N ASN A 394 5.50 5.54 13.95
CA ASN A 394 6.10 4.21 13.97
C ASN A 394 5.45 3.31 15.02
N PHE A 395 4.86 2.20 14.60
CA PHE A 395 4.23 1.22 15.49
C PHE A 395 5.23 0.45 16.37
N GLN A 396 6.50 0.42 15.99
CA GLN A 396 7.59 -0.17 16.77
C GLN A 396 8.15 0.81 17.81
N ASN A 397 7.77 2.10 17.76
CA ASN A 397 8.18 3.09 18.75
C ASN A 397 7.14 3.17 19.88
N PRO A 398 7.45 2.71 21.11
CA PRO A 398 6.49 2.71 22.21
C PRO A 398 6.02 4.11 22.59
N ASN A 399 6.85 5.15 22.41
CA ASN A 399 6.46 6.54 22.67
C ASN A 399 5.38 7.00 21.69
N HIS A 400 5.51 6.64 20.40
CA HIS A 400 4.50 6.95 19.39
C HIS A 400 3.18 6.21 19.64
N VAL A 401 3.26 4.93 20.04
CA VAL A 401 2.08 4.14 20.36
C VAL A 401 1.37 4.69 21.60
N GLN A 402 2.13 5.06 22.64
CA GLN A 402 1.59 5.68 23.84
C GLN A 402 0.92 7.03 23.54
N ASP A 403 1.54 7.86 22.71
CA ASP A 403 0.99 9.15 22.27
C ASP A 403 -0.37 8.98 21.55
N ILE A 404 -0.49 8.00 20.65
CA ILE A 404 -1.79 7.66 20.03
C ILE A 404 -2.81 7.24 21.09
N ALA A 405 -2.40 6.36 22.02
CA ALA A 405 -3.28 5.84 23.06
C ALA A 405 -3.78 6.97 23.98
N ASP A 406 -2.92 7.93 24.33
CA ASP A 406 -3.26 9.09 25.15
C ASP A 406 -4.22 10.04 24.41
N ILE A 407 -3.95 10.35 23.14
CA ILE A 407 -4.81 11.22 22.32
C ILE A 407 -6.21 10.61 22.12
N TRP A 408 -6.29 9.29 21.93
CA TRP A 408 -7.57 8.58 21.80
C TRP A 408 -8.17 8.14 23.14
N ASN A 409 -7.49 8.41 24.25
CA ASN A 409 -7.90 8.03 25.59
C ASN A 409 -8.24 6.54 25.73
N ILE A 410 -7.32 5.67 25.29
CA ILE A 410 -7.39 4.20 25.44
C ILE A 410 -6.17 3.68 26.21
N ASP A 411 -6.26 2.46 26.73
CA ASP A 411 -5.10 1.82 27.33
C ASP A 411 -4.09 1.40 26.25
N TYR A 412 -2.79 1.57 26.52
CA TYR A 412 -1.69 1.17 25.63
C TYR A 412 -1.86 -0.24 25.06
N ILE A 413 -2.22 -1.22 25.89
CA ILE A 413 -2.39 -2.63 25.49
C ILE A 413 -3.50 -2.84 24.44
N LYS A 414 -4.46 -1.92 24.34
CA LYS A 414 -5.53 -1.97 23.33
C LYS A 414 -5.08 -1.41 21.98
N MET A 415 -3.97 -0.69 21.90
CA MET A 415 -3.47 -0.22 20.62
C MET A 415 -2.86 -1.41 19.86
N PRO A 416 -3.38 -1.80 18.68
CA PRO A 416 -2.82 -2.92 17.95
C PRO A 416 -1.48 -2.50 17.34
N HIS A 417 -0.35 -2.93 17.90
CA HIS A 417 0.99 -2.51 17.47
C HIS A 417 2.06 -3.62 17.49
N TRP A 418 1.64 -4.87 17.73
CA TRP A 418 2.56 -6.00 17.94
C TRP A 418 3.04 -6.69 16.66
N ASN A 419 2.48 -6.33 15.52
CA ASN A 419 2.86 -6.86 14.23
C ASN A 419 2.73 -5.77 13.17
N GLN A 420 3.31 -6.02 12.00
CA GLN A 420 3.13 -5.19 10.81
C GLN A 420 1.62 -5.05 10.49
N PRO A 421 1.20 -3.89 10.00
CA PRO A 421 -0.14 -3.71 9.44
C PRO A 421 -0.52 -4.80 8.44
N THR A 422 -1.77 -5.25 8.49
CA THR A 422 -2.24 -6.29 7.56
C THR A 422 -2.57 -5.67 6.21
N HIS A 423 -1.79 -6.00 5.19
CA HIS A 423 -2.07 -5.61 3.81
C HIS A 423 -3.10 -6.54 3.15
N ILE A 424 -3.72 -6.09 2.06
CA ILE A 424 -4.82 -6.78 1.36
C ILE A 424 -4.48 -8.21 0.93
N GLU A 425 -3.25 -8.50 0.50
CA GLU A 425 -2.82 -9.86 0.17
C GLU A 425 -2.97 -10.82 1.38
N ASN A 426 -2.56 -10.38 2.57
CA ASN A 426 -2.73 -11.16 3.79
C ASN A 426 -4.21 -11.26 4.17
N MET A 427 -4.99 -10.20 4.01
CA MET A 427 -6.45 -10.26 4.25
C MET A 427 -7.13 -11.28 3.33
N LEU A 428 -6.79 -11.32 2.04
CA LEU A 428 -7.29 -12.32 1.11
C LEU A 428 -6.89 -13.74 1.54
N THR A 429 -5.67 -13.92 2.05
CA THR A 429 -5.22 -15.19 2.63
C THR A 429 -6.00 -15.56 3.90
N TYR A 430 -6.31 -14.59 4.75
CA TYR A 430 -7.11 -14.81 5.96
C TYR A 430 -8.58 -15.12 5.65
N ILE A 431 -9.17 -14.48 4.63
CA ILE A 431 -10.45 -14.87 4.04
C ILE A 431 -10.35 -16.29 3.49
N ALA A 432 -9.25 -16.61 2.80
CA ALA A 432 -9.06 -17.94 2.25
C ALA A 432 -9.09 -19.03 3.34
N GLY A 433 -8.41 -18.77 4.45
CA GLY A 433 -8.34 -19.64 5.62
C GLY A 433 -9.51 -19.54 6.61
N GLY A 434 -10.48 -18.66 6.40
CA GLY A 434 -11.64 -18.48 7.29
C GLY A 434 -11.34 -17.80 8.63
N SER A 435 -10.23 -17.08 8.74
CA SER A 435 -9.96 -16.15 9.87
C SER A 435 -10.49 -14.75 9.59
N ILE A 436 -10.61 -14.41 8.31
CA ILE A 436 -11.48 -13.44 7.62
C ILE A 436 -12.96 -13.81 7.47
N GLU A 437 -13.93 -13.32 8.26
CA GLU A 437 -15.35 -13.70 8.02
C GLU A 437 -16.32 -12.51 7.89
N MET A 438 -15.89 -11.30 8.21
CA MET A 438 -16.59 -10.08 7.83
C MET A 438 -15.64 -9.14 7.09
N PHE A 439 -16.05 -8.65 5.93
CA PHE A 439 -15.23 -7.78 5.10
C PHE A 439 -16.02 -6.57 4.62
N TRP A 440 -15.61 -5.38 5.08
CA TRP A 440 -16.27 -4.13 4.75
C TRP A 440 -15.47 -3.37 3.70
N ILE A 441 -16.02 -3.30 2.49
CA ILE A 441 -15.43 -2.65 1.32
C ILE A 441 -16.05 -1.25 1.17
N SER A 442 -15.23 -0.20 1.13
CA SER A 442 -15.70 1.19 1.04
C SER A 442 -15.08 1.93 -0.15
N GLY A 443 -15.93 2.43 -1.06
CA GLY A 443 -15.54 3.33 -2.16
C GLY A 443 -14.53 2.75 -3.15
N THR A 444 -14.49 1.43 -3.30
CA THR A 444 -13.55 0.71 -4.17
C THR A 444 -14.19 -0.54 -4.77
N ASN A 445 -13.69 -1.00 -5.92
CA ASN A 445 -14.27 -2.09 -6.70
C ASN A 445 -13.25 -3.22 -6.97
N PRO A 446 -12.92 -4.02 -5.93
CA PRO A 446 -11.91 -5.07 -6.00
C PRO A 446 -12.15 -6.12 -7.10
N LEU A 447 -13.41 -6.38 -7.48
CA LEU A 447 -13.74 -7.32 -8.57
C LEU A 447 -13.41 -6.81 -9.98
N VAL A 448 -12.81 -5.62 -10.08
CA VAL A 448 -12.18 -5.12 -11.31
C VAL A 448 -10.74 -4.69 -11.04
N SER A 449 -10.43 -4.14 -9.85
CA SER A 449 -9.14 -3.51 -9.58
C SER A 449 -8.06 -4.41 -8.97
N LEU A 450 -8.41 -5.52 -8.31
CA LEU A 450 -7.40 -6.44 -7.75
C LEU A 450 -6.70 -7.23 -8.87
N PRO A 451 -5.44 -7.68 -8.66
CA PRO A 451 -4.81 -8.64 -9.56
C PRO A 451 -5.50 -10.01 -9.43
N ASN A 452 -5.33 -10.89 -10.43
CA ASN A 452 -5.89 -12.24 -10.42
C ASN A 452 -7.39 -12.26 -10.10
N LEU A 453 -8.20 -11.61 -10.94
CA LEU A 453 -9.64 -11.48 -10.74
C LEU A 453 -10.39 -12.81 -10.51
N PRO A 454 -10.01 -13.95 -11.15
CA PRO A 454 -10.63 -15.24 -10.83
C PRO A 454 -10.54 -15.59 -9.34
N LYS A 455 -9.37 -15.47 -8.73
CA LYS A 455 -9.16 -15.70 -7.29
C LYS A 455 -9.90 -14.68 -6.43
N ALA A 456 -9.88 -13.40 -6.82
CA ALA A 456 -10.60 -12.36 -6.09
C ALA A 456 -12.12 -12.65 -6.02
N ARG A 457 -12.73 -13.09 -7.14
CA ARG A 457 -14.14 -13.51 -7.18
C ARG A 457 -14.41 -14.73 -6.31
N GLU A 458 -13.55 -15.75 -6.37
CA GLU A 458 -13.67 -16.95 -5.53
C GLU A 458 -13.71 -16.57 -4.04
N LEU A 459 -12.76 -15.75 -3.59
CA LEU A 459 -12.63 -15.40 -2.17
C LEU A 459 -13.75 -14.48 -1.68
N LEU A 460 -14.13 -13.46 -2.46
CA LEU A 460 -15.16 -12.50 -2.06
C LEU A 460 -16.60 -13.05 -2.18
N THR A 461 -16.76 -14.27 -2.68
CA THR A 461 -18.07 -14.95 -2.75
C THR A 461 -18.12 -16.25 -1.94
N LYS A 462 -17.17 -16.42 -1.01
CA LYS A 462 -17.21 -17.54 -0.06
C LYS A 462 -18.49 -17.50 0.79
N PRO A 463 -19.19 -18.64 0.98
CA PRO A 463 -20.48 -18.67 1.68
C PRO A 463 -20.44 -18.12 3.11
N ASN A 464 -19.31 -18.30 3.80
CA ASN A 464 -19.08 -17.89 5.19
C ASN A 464 -18.50 -16.47 5.33
N LEU A 465 -18.26 -15.76 4.23
CA LEU A 465 -17.82 -14.36 4.26
C LEU A 465 -19.04 -13.44 4.20
N PHE A 466 -19.20 -12.58 5.20
CA PHE A 466 -20.19 -11.52 5.20
C PHE A 466 -19.59 -10.24 4.60
N VAL A 467 -20.09 -9.83 3.43
CA VAL A 467 -19.56 -8.68 2.68
C VAL A 467 -20.47 -7.47 2.80
N VAL A 468 -19.91 -6.37 3.30
CA VAL A 468 -20.54 -5.04 3.28
C VAL A 468 -19.90 -4.22 2.16
N CYS A 469 -20.69 -3.65 1.26
CA CYS A 469 -20.22 -2.76 0.21
C CYS A 469 -20.83 -1.36 0.37
N GLN A 470 -20.00 -0.39 0.69
CA GLN A 470 -20.38 1.02 0.79
C GLN A 470 -19.90 1.74 -0.48
N ASP A 471 -20.84 2.12 -1.35
CA ASP A 471 -20.53 2.68 -2.66
C ASP A 471 -21.60 3.72 -3.10
N ILE A 472 -21.26 4.50 -4.12
CA ILE A 472 -22.14 5.50 -4.73
C ILE A 472 -22.95 4.91 -5.91
N PHE A 473 -22.49 3.80 -6.50
CA PHE A 473 -23.13 3.12 -7.63
C PHE A 473 -23.22 1.60 -7.40
N MET A 474 -24.14 0.93 -8.12
CA MET A 474 -24.14 -0.53 -8.18
C MET A 474 -22.94 -1.00 -9.03
N THR A 475 -21.87 -1.42 -8.37
CA THR A 475 -20.65 -1.97 -8.96
C THR A 475 -20.67 -3.49 -8.99
N GLU A 476 -19.71 -4.10 -9.68
CA GLU A 476 -19.48 -5.55 -9.68
C GLU A 476 -19.30 -6.08 -8.25
N THR A 477 -18.60 -5.33 -7.40
CA THR A 477 -18.43 -5.66 -5.98
C THR A 477 -19.72 -5.49 -5.19
N ALA A 478 -20.48 -4.40 -5.41
CA ALA A 478 -21.77 -4.21 -4.75
C ALA A 478 -22.78 -5.30 -5.12
N ALA A 479 -22.74 -5.78 -6.38
CA ALA A 479 -23.64 -6.81 -6.88
C ALA A 479 -23.52 -8.16 -6.17
N ILE A 480 -22.38 -8.47 -5.52
CA ILE A 480 -22.18 -9.70 -4.75
C ILE A 480 -22.35 -9.53 -3.23
N ALA A 481 -22.45 -8.30 -2.73
CA ALA A 481 -22.45 -8.03 -1.31
C ALA A 481 -23.68 -8.61 -0.58
N ASP A 482 -23.56 -8.86 0.72
CA ASP A 482 -24.70 -9.18 1.59
C ASP A 482 -25.45 -7.92 2.01
N VAL A 483 -24.74 -6.79 2.18
CA VAL A 483 -25.32 -5.47 2.46
C VAL A 483 -24.68 -4.41 1.57
N VAL A 484 -25.49 -3.57 0.94
CA VAL A 484 -25.04 -2.40 0.17
C VAL A 484 -25.50 -1.13 0.88
N LEU A 485 -24.57 -0.21 1.16
CA LEU A 485 -24.84 1.08 1.81
C LEU A 485 -24.63 2.24 0.81
N PRO A 486 -25.67 3.08 0.55
CA PRO A 486 -25.56 4.19 -0.39
C PRO A 486 -24.76 5.35 0.22
N ALA A 487 -23.64 5.70 -0.41
CA ALA A 487 -22.76 6.77 0.04
C ALA A 487 -22.97 8.11 -0.71
N ALA A 488 -22.60 9.22 -0.07
CA ALA A 488 -22.57 10.56 -0.64
C ALA A 488 -21.23 10.84 -1.35
N GLN A 489 -21.25 11.56 -2.48
CA GLN A 489 -20.06 11.94 -3.26
C GLN A 489 -19.54 13.34 -2.86
N TRP A 490 -18.35 13.73 -3.34
CA TRP A 490 -17.64 14.98 -2.96
C TRP A 490 -18.48 16.29 -2.92
N GLY A 491 -19.47 16.45 -3.80
CA GLY A 491 -20.35 17.64 -3.80
C GLY A 491 -21.51 17.59 -2.80
N GLU A 492 -21.69 16.45 -2.11
CA GLU A 492 -22.83 16.14 -1.25
C GLU A 492 -22.44 16.07 0.24
N LYS A 493 -21.14 16.22 0.55
CA LYS A 493 -20.58 16.14 1.89
C LYS A 493 -19.43 17.13 2.07
N THR A 494 -19.09 17.42 3.33
CA THR A 494 -18.01 18.35 3.69
C THR A 494 -16.82 17.60 4.25
N GLY A 495 -15.60 18.01 3.89
CA GLY A 495 -14.37 17.51 4.50
C GLY A 495 -13.11 18.03 3.81
N VAL A 496 -11.95 17.62 4.33
CA VAL A 496 -10.63 18.09 3.89
C VAL A 496 -9.90 17.02 3.08
N PHE A 497 -9.20 17.50 2.05
CA PHE A 497 -8.51 16.75 1.03
C PHE A 497 -7.03 17.11 1.05
N THR A 498 -6.12 16.14 1.04
CA THR A 498 -4.69 16.38 0.80
C THR A 498 -4.25 15.76 -0.53
N ASN A 499 -3.65 16.58 -1.39
CA ASN A 499 -3.20 16.18 -2.72
C ASN A 499 -1.76 15.60 -2.71
N ALA A 500 -1.20 15.28 -3.89
CA ALA A 500 0.15 14.74 -3.99
C ALA A 500 1.29 15.72 -3.69
N ASP A 501 1.08 17.04 -3.59
CA ASP A 501 2.12 17.98 -3.15
C ASP A 501 1.89 18.48 -1.72
N ARG A 502 1.13 17.73 -0.90
CA ARG A 502 0.79 18.05 0.50
C ARG A 502 -0.17 19.23 0.67
N THR A 503 -0.72 19.77 -0.42
CA THR A 503 -1.70 20.85 -0.35
C THR A 503 -3.02 20.30 0.18
N MET A 504 -3.46 20.85 1.32
CA MET A 504 -4.75 20.61 1.94
C MET A 504 -5.78 21.61 1.41
N HIS A 505 -6.95 21.11 1.02
CA HIS A 505 -8.09 21.90 0.55
C HIS A 505 -9.35 21.44 1.26
N ILE A 506 -10.28 22.37 1.52
CA ILE A 506 -11.63 22.01 1.97
C ILE A 506 -12.56 21.81 0.76
N SER A 507 -13.42 20.80 0.86
CA SER A 507 -14.61 20.63 0.01
C SER A 507 -15.84 20.83 0.86
N LEU A 508 -16.68 21.81 0.53
CA LEU A 508 -17.95 22.04 1.22
C LEU A 508 -19.08 21.19 0.60
N LYS A 509 -20.16 20.97 1.35
CA LYS A 509 -21.40 20.41 0.80
C LYS A 509 -22.11 21.44 -0.10
N ALA A 510 -22.35 21.09 -1.36
CA ALA A 510 -23.04 21.96 -2.33
C ALA A 510 -24.52 21.57 -2.56
N VAL A 511 -24.84 20.29 -2.48
CA VAL A 511 -26.20 19.75 -2.69
C VAL A 511 -26.50 18.62 -1.68
N GLU A 512 -27.76 18.26 -1.55
CA GLU A 512 -28.15 17.08 -0.77
C GLU A 512 -27.84 15.77 -1.53
N PRO A 513 -27.40 14.70 -0.84
CA PRO A 513 -27.23 13.39 -1.46
C PRO A 513 -28.57 12.80 -1.95
N PRO A 514 -28.56 11.90 -2.94
CA PRO A 514 -29.79 11.36 -3.52
C PRO A 514 -30.47 10.35 -2.58
N GLY A 515 -31.79 10.48 -2.44
CA GLY A 515 -32.60 9.54 -1.65
C GLY A 515 -32.22 9.58 -0.17
N GLU A 516 -31.83 8.44 0.37
CA GLU A 516 -31.36 8.26 1.75
C GLU A 516 -29.84 8.06 1.83
N ALA A 517 -29.08 8.35 0.77
CA ALA A 517 -27.62 8.24 0.80
C ALA A 517 -27.00 9.15 1.89
N ARG A 518 -25.94 8.67 2.56
CA ARG A 518 -25.28 9.36 3.68
C ARG A 518 -23.78 9.58 3.41
N ALA A 519 -23.16 10.57 4.04
CA ALA A 519 -21.70 10.69 4.00
C ALA A 519 -21.06 9.48 4.65
N ASP A 520 -19.89 9.05 4.17
CA ASP A 520 -19.16 7.91 4.74
C ASP A 520 -18.90 8.13 6.23
N MET A 521 -18.60 9.37 6.63
CA MET A 521 -18.50 9.81 8.03
C MET A 521 -19.73 9.40 8.85
N ASP A 522 -20.95 9.71 8.39
CA ASP A 522 -22.18 9.46 9.13
C ASP A 522 -22.44 7.96 9.30
N ILE A 523 -22.10 7.18 8.28
CA ILE A 523 -22.22 5.71 8.29
C ILE A 523 -21.28 5.13 9.36
N PHE A 524 -20.03 5.59 9.39
CA PHE A 524 -19.05 5.18 10.38
C PHE A 524 -19.43 5.60 11.81
N LEU A 525 -19.94 6.82 11.98
CA LEU A 525 -20.43 7.30 13.28
C LEU A 525 -21.63 6.48 13.78
N ASP A 526 -22.57 6.09 12.91
CA ASP A 526 -23.70 5.22 13.25
C ASP A 526 -23.21 3.83 13.69
N PHE A 527 -22.26 3.24 12.94
CA PHE A 527 -21.63 1.98 13.33
C PHE A 527 -20.95 2.07 14.71
N ALA A 528 -20.14 3.11 14.93
CA ALA A 528 -19.42 3.30 16.19
C ALA A 528 -20.38 3.43 17.39
N LYS A 529 -21.48 4.17 17.21
CA LYS A 529 -22.53 4.33 18.22
C LYS A 529 -23.22 3.01 18.56
N ARG A 530 -23.58 2.19 17.55
CA ARG A 530 -24.27 0.90 17.78
C ARG A 530 -23.35 -0.21 18.34
N MET A 531 -22.06 -0.14 18.02
CA MET A 531 -21.04 -1.00 18.62
C MET A 531 -20.72 -0.61 20.05
N ASP A 532 -21.09 0.60 20.46
CA ASP A 532 -20.90 1.17 21.79
C ASP A 532 -19.43 1.19 22.24
N PHE A 533 -18.53 1.63 21.35
CA PHE A 533 -17.10 1.71 21.68
C PHE A 533 -16.86 2.74 22.78
N LYS A 534 -16.13 2.33 23.83
CA LYS A 534 -15.84 3.15 25.00
C LYS A 534 -14.37 3.52 25.10
N ASN A 535 -14.10 4.72 25.59
CA ASN A 535 -12.78 5.15 26.02
C ASN A 535 -12.43 4.59 27.41
N LYS A 536 -11.23 4.89 27.90
CA LYS A 536 -10.71 4.42 29.21
C LYS A 536 -11.57 4.81 30.42
N TYR A 537 -12.34 5.90 30.32
CA TYR A 537 -13.21 6.40 31.40
C TYR A 537 -14.70 6.04 31.21
N GLY A 538 -15.01 5.14 30.26
CA GLY A 538 -16.39 4.68 30.01
C GLY A 538 -17.25 5.62 29.15
N GLY A 539 -16.71 6.75 28.69
CA GLY A 539 -17.38 7.64 27.73
C GLY A 539 -17.29 7.10 26.29
N PRO A 540 -18.05 7.68 25.33
CA PRO A 540 -17.97 7.28 23.92
C PRO A 540 -16.57 7.53 23.35
N LEU A 541 -16.01 6.52 22.66
CA LEU A 541 -14.71 6.63 22.00
C LEU A 541 -14.74 7.64 20.84
N VAL A 542 -15.85 7.68 20.09
CA VAL A 542 -16.04 8.58 18.94
C VAL A 542 -17.16 9.57 19.25
N PRO A 543 -16.88 10.68 19.97
CA PRO A 543 -17.91 11.58 20.51
C PRO A 543 -18.40 12.66 19.52
N PHE A 544 -17.98 12.60 18.25
CA PHE A 544 -18.15 13.70 17.31
C PHE A 544 -19.55 13.75 16.67
N ASN A 545 -19.97 14.97 16.32
CA ASN A 545 -21.27 15.24 15.68
C ASN A 545 -21.14 15.83 14.27
N GLY A 546 -19.93 16.24 13.86
CA GLY A 546 -19.73 16.84 12.54
C GLY A 546 -18.27 16.87 12.10
N PRO A 547 -18.01 17.22 10.82
CA PRO A 547 -16.69 17.12 10.21
C PRO A 547 -15.68 18.09 10.81
N GLU A 548 -16.08 19.31 11.19
CA GLU A 548 -15.17 20.29 11.78
C GLU A 548 -14.63 19.84 13.16
N GLU A 549 -15.48 19.27 14.01
CA GLU A 549 -15.05 18.70 15.31
C GLU A 549 -14.01 17.57 15.10
N ILE A 550 -14.21 16.76 14.07
CA ILE A 550 -13.30 15.67 13.71
C ILE A 550 -11.99 16.23 13.16
N PHE A 551 -12.04 17.27 12.33
CA PHE A 551 -10.84 17.94 11.83
C PHE A 551 -10.03 18.57 12.97
N GLU A 552 -10.68 19.16 13.96
CA GLU A 552 -10.02 19.65 15.18
C GLU A 552 -9.41 18.52 16.01
N ALA A 553 -10.02 17.32 16.03
CA ALA A 553 -9.40 16.13 16.62
C ALA A 553 -8.18 15.64 15.81
N TRP A 554 -8.28 15.64 14.48
CA TRP A 554 -7.17 15.32 13.60
C TRP A 554 -5.98 16.28 13.79
N LYS A 555 -6.22 17.59 13.93
CA LYS A 555 -5.17 18.58 14.21
C LYS A 555 -4.34 18.19 15.44
N ARG A 556 -5.00 17.78 16.52
CA ARG A 556 -4.32 17.27 17.73
C ARG A 556 -3.49 16.03 17.44
N MET A 557 -4.03 15.08 16.67
CA MET A 557 -3.29 13.88 16.25
C MET A 557 -2.06 14.18 15.39
N SER A 558 -2.14 15.21 14.53
CA SER A 558 -1.04 15.62 13.64
C SER A 558 0.02 16.50 14.32
N PHE A 559 -0.27 17.08 15.48
CA PHE A 559 0.58 18.06 16.14
C PHE A 559 1.99 17.51 16.38
N GLY A 560 3.01 18.27 16.00
CA GLY A 560 4.42 17.90 16.15
C GLY A 560 4.88 16.75 15.24
N ARG A 561 4.03 16.27 14.33
CA ARG A 561 4.38 15.24 13.33
C ARG A 561 4.70 15.86 11.98
N PRO A 562 5.27 15.13 11.00
CA PRO A 562 5.58 15.70 9.69
C PRO A 562 4.37 16.34 9.00
N CYS A 563 3.19 15.73 9.14
CA CYS A 563 1.91 16.21 8.61
C CYS A 563 1.17 17.21 9.52
N ASP A 564 1.89 17.90 10.41
CA ASP A 564 1.30 18.87 11.34
C ASP A 564 0.49 19.94 10.61
N CYS A 565 -0.80 19.98 10.92
CA CYS A 565 -1.77 20.93 10.40
C CYS A 565 -2.43 21.78 11.51
N SER A 566 -1.79 21.87 12.68
CA SER A 566 -2.27 22.64 13.84
C SER A 566 -2.59 24.11 13.53
N GLY A 567 -1.86 24.71 12.60
CA GLY A 567 -2.08 26.07 12.10
C GLY A 567 -3.19 26.21 11.05
N ILE A 568 -3.87 25.12 10.67
CA ILE A 568 -4.95 25.12 9.67
C ILE A 568 -6.31 25.13 10.37
N SER A 569 -7.24 25.93 9.87
CA SER A 569 -8.66 25.90 10.24
C SER A 569 -9.52 25.82 8.98
N TYR A 570 -10.78 25.39 9.13
CA TYR A 570 -11.75 25.41 8.04
C TYR A 570 -11.90 26.81 7.43
N GLU A 571 -11.97 27.86 8.27
CA GLU A 571 -12.00 29.26 7.83
C GLU A 571 -10.81 29.59 6.93
N LYS A 572 -9.61 29.16 7.31
CA LYS A 572 -8.38 29.42 6.55
C LYS A 572 -8.39 28.73 5.18
N LEU A 573 -8.85 27.48 5.13
CA LEU A 573 -8.98 26.71 3.88
C LEU A 573 -10.06 27.28 2.94
N GLN A 574 -11.04 28.01 3.48
CA GLN A 574 -12.03 28.73 2.68
C GLN A 574 -11.51 30.04 2.06
N GLY A 575 -10.26 30.43 2.35
CA GLY A 575 -9.61 31.65 1.85
C GLY A 575 -9.31 31.72 0.35
N GLY A 576 -9.75 30.73 -0.44
CA GLY A 576 -9.71 30.75 -1.91
C GLY A 576 -8.65 29.85 -2.58
N SER A 577 -7.76 29.21 -1.81
CA SER A 577 -6.78 28.22 -2.26
C SER A 577 -6.45 27.25 -1.11
N GLY A 578 -5.83 26.11 -1.42
CA GLY A 578 -5.31 25.18 -0.42
C GLY A 578 -3.98 25.61 0.21
N ILE A 579 -3.62 24.96 1.31
CA ILE A 579 -2.44 25.24 2.16
C ILE A 579 -1.61 23.97 2.29
N GLN A 580 -0.31 24.03 2.04
CA GLN A 580 0.58 22.87 2.20
C GLN A 580 0.92 22.63 3.66
N TRP A 581 0.86 21.37 4.11
CA TRP A 581 1.48 21.01 5.39
C TRP A 581 3.01 20.77 5.21
N PRO A 582 3.82 20.94 6.28
CA PRO A 582 3.43 21.35 7.63
C PRO A 582 2.95 22.82 7.67
N CYS A 583 1.87 23.06 8.41
CA CYS A 583 1.37 24.40 8.70
C CYS A 583 1.18 24.52 10.22
N THR A 584 2.11 25.24 10.83
CA THR A 584 2.26 25.41 12.28
C THR A 584 2.33 26.89 12.63
N GLU A 585 2.55 27.24 13.91
CA GLU A 585 2.81 28.62 14.31
C GLU A 585 4.04 29.22 13.59
N ALA A 586 5.10 28.44 13.40
CA ALA A 586 6.30 28.87 12.68
C ALA A 586 6.10 28.96 11.16
N TYR A 587 5.15 28.18 10.61
CA TYR A 587 4.82 28.17 9.18
C TYR A 587 3.31 28.41 8.99
N PRO A 588 2.80 29.62 9.30
CA PRO A 588 1.37 29.88 9.33
C PRO A 588 0.74 29.88 7.94
N PHE A 589 1.50 29.83 6.85
CA PHE A 589 0.96 29.70 5.49
C PHE A 589 1.39 28.39 4.81
N GLY A 590 1.86 27.43 5.62
CA GLY A 590 2.41 26.19 5.13
C GLY A 590 3.87 26.30 4.73
N LYS A 591 4.53 25.14 4.60
CA LYS A 591 5.92 25.03 4.14
C LYS A 591 5.98 24.44 2.73
N GLU A 592 6.48 25.25 1.79
CA GLU A 592 6.51 24.92 0.36
C GLU A 592 7.33 23.66 0.06
N ARG A 593 8.50 23.53 0.68
CA ARG A 593 9.44 22.42 0.46
C ARG A 593 9.92 21.87 1.80
N LEU A 594 10.00 20.55 1.90
CA LEU A 594 10.63 19.91 3.05
C LEU A 594 12.15 19.95 2.90
N PHE A 595 12.85 19.79 4.02
CA PHE A 595 14.31 19.56 4.08
C PHE A 595 15.19 20.68 3.51
N GLN A 596 14.73 21.93 3.58
CA GLN A 596 15.53 23.10 3.12
C GLN A 596 16.80 23.32 3.96
N ASP A 597 16.81 22.82 5.19
CA ASP A 597 17.91 22.82 6.17
C ASP A 597 18.82 21.58 6.04
N GLY A 598 18.43 20.59 5.23
CA GLY A 598 19.10 19.30 5.12
C GLY A 598 18.87 18.36 6.31
N VAL A 599 17.88 18.64 7.17
CA VAL A 599 17.51 17.77 8.30
C VAL A 599 16.28 16.95 7.92
N PHE A 600 16.43 15.63 7.92
CA PHE A 600 15.42 14.65 7.53
C PHE A 600 14.74 14.01 8.75
N PHE A 601 13.61 13.36 8.54
CA PHE A 601 12.81 12.74 9.60
C PHE A 601 13.34 11.35 10.00
N THR A 602 14.65 11.17 10.00
CA THR A 602 15.34 9.89 10.21
C THR A 602 15.83 9.71 11.65
N ASP A 603 15.56 10.65 12.55
CA ASP A 603 15.89 10.46 13.97
C ASP A 603 15.11 9.27 14.56
N LEU A 604 15.83 8.46 15.35
CA LEU A 604 15.34 7.18 15.90
C LEU A 604 14.02 7.31 16.66
N GLU A 605 13.85 8.40 17.39
CA GLU A 605 12.67 8.66 18.22
C GLU A 605 11.55 9.40 17.46
N TYR A 606 11.78 9.77 16.19
CA TYR A 606 10.85 10.57 15.39
C TYR A 606 10.35 9.85 14.12
N CYS A 607 11.21 9.04 13.48
CA CYS A 607 10.91 8.39 12.20
C CYS A 607 9.64 7.54 12.25
N GLU A 608 8.99 7.42 11.09
CA GLU A 608 7.78 6.60 10.89
C GLU A 608 8.12 5.12 10.75
N SER A 609 9.35 4.79 10.33
CA SER A 609 9.80 3.41 10.20
C SER A 609 11.31 3.30 10.36
N PHE A 610 11.75 2.16 10.87
CA PHE A 610 13.16 1.77 10.88
C PHE A 610 13.63 1.26 9.51
N GLY A 611 12.73 1.16 8.53
CA GLY A 611 13.04 0.74 7.16
C GLY A 611 13.22 -0.76 7.02
N HIS A 612 13.61 -1.18 5.82
CA HIS A 612 13.68 -2.59 5.43
C HIS A 612 14.96 -2.89 4.65
N ASP A 613 15.32 -4.16 4.61
CA ASP A 613 16.12 -4.70 3.52
C ASP A 613 15.26 -4.73 2.24
N LEU A 614 15.74 -4.07 1.18
CA LEU A 614 14.94 -3.85 -0.03
C LEU A 614 14.79 -5.11 -0.91
N GLU A 615 15.66 -6.10 -0.76
CA GLU A 615 15.62 -7.33 -1.58
C GLU A 615 14.73 -8.39 -0.92
N THR A 616 14.85 -8.54 0.40
CA THR A 616 14.12 -9.56 1.17
C THR A 616 12.80 -9.06 1.75
N GLY A 617 12.65 -7.74 1.92
CA GLY A 617 11.51 -7.14 2.61
C GLY A 617 11.55 -7.29 4.13
N ALA A 618 12.64 -7.81 4.69
CA ALA A 618 12.77 -7.96 6.14
C ALA A 618 12.81 -6.57 6.81
N PRO A 619 11.95 -6.30 7.80
CA PRO A 619 11.99 -5.04 8.54
C PRO A 619 13.25 -4.97 9.40
N LEU A 620 13.84 -3.78 9.50
CA LEU A 620 14.96 -3.55 10.39
C LEU A 620 14.49 -3.45 11.84
N THR A 621 15.28 -4.03 12.74
CA THR A 621 15.13 -3.85 14.18
C THR A 621 15.56 -2.45 14.61
N LYS A 622 15.13 -2.01 15.79
CA LYS A 622 15.55 -0.72 16.37
C LYS A 622 17.07 -0.65 16.51
N GLU A 623 17.71 -1.76 16.88
CA GLU A 623 19.15 -1.91 17.08
C GLU A 623 19.93 -1.79 15.75
N GLN A 624 19.43 -2.43 14.68
CA GLN A 624 20.01 -2.30 13.35
C GLN A 624 19.92 -0.85 12.83
N TYR A 625 18.76 -0.20 13.01
CA TYR A 625 18.60 1.20 12.61
C TYR A 625 19.47 2.16 13.42
N LYS A 626 19.62 1.91 14.73
CA LYS A 626 20.54 2.66 15.58
C LYS A 626 21.99 2.56 15.10
N THR A 627 22.39 1.41 14.57
CA THR A 627 23.73 1.18 14.01
C THR A 627 23.95 1.98 12.71
N LEU A 628 22.91 2.13 11.88
CA LEU A 628 22.95 3.00 10.69
C LEU A 628 23.21 4.48 11.07
N ASN A 629 22.81 4.88 12.28
CA ASN A 629 23.00 6.21 12.86
C ASN A 629 22.68 7.37 11.89
N PRO A 630 21.47 7.40 11.30
CA PRO A 630 21.13 8.43 10.33
C PRO A 630 21.13 9.84 10.96
N ALA A 631 20.61 10.00 12.19
CA ALA A 631 20.71 11.24 12.99
C ALA A 631 20.33 12.51 12.19
N GLY A 632 19.13 12.51 11.61
CA GLY A 632 18.63 13.59 10.77
C GLY A 632 19.23 13.66 9.37
N ARG A 633 20.08 12.72 8.95
CA ARG A 633 20.60 12.60 7.58
C ARG A 633 19.71 11.66 6.74
N ALA A 634 19.62 11.92 5.45
CA ALA A 634 18.92 11.03 4.52
C ALA A 634 19.71 9.72 4.32
N ILE A 635 19.00 8.66 3.94
CA ILE A 635 19.56 7.32 3.80
C ILE A 635 19.58 6.96 2.32
N LEU A 636 20.78 6.71 1.78
CA LEU A 636 20.92 6.06 0.48
C LEU A 636 20.62 4.58 0.63
N LYS A 637 19.70 4.08 -0.19
CA LYS A 637 19.32 2.67 -0.16
C LYS A 637 19.87 1.95 -1.38
N ARG A 638 20.42 0.76 -1.18
CA ARG A 638 20.96 -0.08 -2.25
C ARG A 638 20.09 -1.31 -2.49
N ALA A 639 20.10 -1.80 -3.73
CA ALA A 639 19.56 -3.08 -4.12
C ALA A 639 20.19 -3.52 -5.45
N HIS A 640 20.46 -4.81 -5.59
CA HIS A 640 20.76 -5.41 -6.88
C HIS A 640 19.48 -5.69 -7.66
N TYR A 641 19.56 -5.58 -8.98
CA TYR A 641 18.52 -6.08 -9.87
C TYR A 641 18.35 -7.60 -9.72
N ARG A 642 17.10 -8.03 -9.63
CA ARG A 642 16.66 -9.43 -9.69
C ARG A 642 15.61 -9.56 -10.79
N PRO A 643 15.68 -10.57 -11.66
CA PRO A 643 14.64 -10.82 -12.67
C PRO A 643 13.25 -10.98 -12.07
N SER A 644 12.23 -10.70 -12.88
CA SER A 644 10.82 -10.94 -12.52
C SER A 644 10.59 -12.44 -12.28
N LEU A 645 9.68 -12.80 -11.38
CA LEU A 645 9.33 -14.21 -11.13
C LEU A 645 8.63 -14.85 -12.32
N GLU A 646 7.93 -14.05 -13.11
CA GLU A 646 7.33 -14.47 -14.38
C GLU A 646 8.00 -13.72 -15.53
N GLU A 647 8.73 -14.47 -16.36
CA GLU A 647 9.37 -14.00 -17.59
C GLU A 647 8.65 -14.56 -18.83
N THR A 648 8.87 -13.90 -19.97
CA THR A 648 8.42 -14.37 -21.28
C THR A 648 9.13 -15.66 -21.68
N ASN A 649 8.43 -16.53 -22.40
CA ASN A 649 8.99 -17.77 -22.95
C ASN A 649 8.36 -18.07 -24.31
N GLU A 650 8.67 -19.22 -24.91
CA GLU A 650 8.12 -19.62 -26.23
C GLU A 650 6.58 -19.70 -26.23
N GLU A 651 5.95 -20.06 -25.11
CA GLU A 651 4.49 -20.17 -25.01
C GLU A 651 3.82 -18.80 -24.79
N TYR A 652 4.45 -17.91 -24.03
CA TYR A 652 3.97 -16.57 -23.69
C TYR A 652 5.07 -15.53 -24.02
N PRO A 653 5.24 -15.18 -25.31
CA PRO A 653 6.40 -14.41 -25.76
C PRO A 653 6.32 -12.91 -25.51
N LEU A 654 5.15 -12.37 -25.12
CA LEU A 654 4.92 -10.93 -24.99
C LEU A 654 4.81 -10.51 -23.52
N ASN A 655 5.36 -9.35 -23.18
CA ASN A 655 5.22 -8.74 -21.86
C ASN A 655 3.95 -7.87 -21.79
N LEU A 656 3.09 -8.17 -20.82
CA LEU A 656 1.89 -7.38 -20.53
C LEU A 656 2.23 -6.21 -19.59
N SER A 657 1.75 -5.02 -19.97
CA SER A 657 1.60 -3.90 -19.05
C SER A 657 0.16 -3.40 -19.04
N THR A 658 -0.38 -3.06 -17.87
CA THR A 658 -1.70 -2.42 -17.79
C THR A 658 -1.58 -0.96 -17.42
N GLY A 659 -2.58 -0.11 -17.66
CA GLY A 659 -2.49 1.27 -17.17
C GLY A 659 -3.65 2.18 -17.52
N ARG A 660 -3.38 3.49 -17.51
CA ARG A 660 -4.41 4.53 -17.59
C ARG A 660 -4.45 5.21 -18.96
N ASN A 661 -5.61 5.75 -19.30
CA ASN A 661 -5.77 6.79 -20.30
C ASN A 661 -6.25 8.11 -19.65
N ALA A 662 -6.29 9.19 -20.44
CA ALA A 662 -6.62 10.53 -19.95
C ALA A 662 -8.11 10.72 -19.60
N LEU A 663 -9.01 9.90 -20.16
CA LEU A 663 -10.45 10.12 -20.16
C LEU A 663 -11.14 9.40 -19.01
N HIS A 664 -10.65 8.21 -18.66
CA HIS A 664 -11.28 7.37 -17.65
C HIS A 664 -10.56 7.38 -16.31
N PHE A 665 -11.33 7.21 -15.25
CA PHE A 665 -10.83 7.07 -13.90
C PHE A 665 -11.19 5.69 -13.36
N HIS A 666 -10.16 4.95 -12.93
CA HIS A 666 -10.28 3.58 -12.41
C HIS A 666 -11.30 2.76 -13.19
N THR A 667 -12.26 2.12 -12.52
CA THR A 667 -13.18 1.13 -13.09
C THR A 667 -14.34 1.75 -13.88
N ARG A 668 -14.21 3.01 -14.32
CA ARG A 668 -15.22 3.76 -15.10
C ARG A 668 -16.59 3.95 -14.45
N THR A 669 -16.81 3.51 -13.21
CA THR A 669 -18.10 3.66 -12.53
C THR A 669 -18.53 5.13 -12.41
N LYS A 670 -17.56 6.06 -12.29
CA LYS A 670 -17.80 7.50 -12.42
C LYS A 670 -17.74 7.97 -13.88
N THR A 671 -16.60 7.84 -14.55
CA THR A 671 -16.35 8.50 -15.85
C THR A 671 -17.11 7.89 -17.03
N GLY A 672 -17.43 6.60 -17.00
CA GLY A 672 -18.23 5.93 -18.04
C GLY A 672 -19.69 6.38 -18.09
N ARG A 673 -20.17 7.05 -17.03
CA ARG A 673 -21.51 7.68 -16.99
C ARG A 673 -21.55 9.11 -17.55
N SER A 674 -20.38 9.68 -17.85
CA SER A 674 -20.31 10.94 -18.60
C SER A 674 -20.37 10.66 -20.09
N LYS A 675 -21.49 11.00 -20.74
CA LYS A 675 -21.69 10.80 -22.19
C LYS A 675 -20.48 11.20 -23.03
N ARG A 676 -19.94 12.41 -22.83
CA ARG A 676 -18.77 12.91 -23.58
C ARG A 676 -17.49 12.09 -23.39
N LEU A 677 -17.27 11.54 -22.19
CA LEU A 677 -16.08 10.73 -21.90
C LEU A 677 -16.26 9.31 -22.42
N GLN A 678 -17.48 8.78 -22.30
CA GLN A 678 -17.83 7.45 -22.78
C GLN A 678 -17.81 7.36 -24.31
N GLU A 679 -18.33 8.36 -25.02
CA GLU A 679 -18.28 8.41 -26.49
C GLU A 679 -16.86 8.52 -27.03
N ALA A 680 -15.94 9.11 -26.25
CA ALA A 680 -14.56 9.34 -26.67
C ALA A 680 -13.66 8.09 -26.55
N ASP A 681 -13.97 7.16 -25.64
CA ASP A 681 -13.19 5.92 -25.46
C ASP A 681 -14.12 4.82 -24.85
N PRO A 682 -15.03 4.24 -25.66
CA PRO A 682 -16.14 3.44 -25.15
C PRO A 682 -15.77 2.03 -24.71
N GLU A 683 -14.77 1.41 -25.36
CA GLU A 683 -14.40 0.00 -25.20
C GLU A 683 -12.89 -0.17 -24.96
N PRO A 684 -12.46 -1.26 -24.31
CA PRO A 684 -11.05 -1.57 -24.13
C PRO A 684 -10.39 -2.01 -25.45
N TRP A 685 -9.07 -2.03 -25.46
CA TRP A 685 -8.24 -2.38 -26.62
C TRP A 685 -6.90 -2.94 -26.14
N VAL A 686 -6.22 -3.70 -27.00
CA VAL A 686 -4.85 -4.17 -26.77
C VAL A 686 -3.88 -3.43 -27.69
N GLN A 687 -2.91 -2.73 -27.12
CA GLN A 687 -1.82 -2.09 -27.87
C GLN A 687 -0.74 -3.10 -28.21
N VAL A 688 -0.33 -3.15 -29.46
CA VAL A 688 0.76 -4.01 -29.96
C VAL A 688 1.74 -3.14 -30.76
N SER A 689 3.04 -3.48 -30.76
CA SER A 689 4.03 -2.77 -31.59
C SER A 689 3.74 -2.97 -33.08
N THR A 690 4.31 -2.13 -33.95
CA THR A 690 4.15 -2.30 -35.39
C THR A 690 4.79 -3.61 -35.85
N GLU A 691 5.98 -3.90 -35.34
CA GLU A 691 6.79 -5.07 -35.66
C GLU A 691 6.13 -6.37 -35.19
N ASP A 692 5.56 -6.40 -33.98
CA ASP A 692 4.85 -7.58 -33.49
C ASP A 692 3.52 -7.78 -34.21
N ALA A 693 2.83 -6.70 -34.60
CA ALA A 693 1.61 -6.79 -35.39
C ALA A 693 1.89 -7.38 -36.78
N GLU A 694 2.98 -6.96 -37.44
CA GLU A 694 3.43 -7.54 -38.71
C GLU A 694 3.81 -9.03 -38.55
N ALA A 695 4.58 -9.37 -37.51
CA ALA A 695 5.02 -10.74 -37.26
C ALA A 695 3.86 -11.70 -36.92
N LEU A 696 2.82 -11.20 -36.24
CA LEU A 696 1.61 -11.95 -35.91
C LEU A 696 0.48 -11.81 -36.95
N GLU A 697 0.74 -11.08 -38.04
CA GLU A 697 -0.21 -10.77 -39.11
C GLU A 697 -1.52 -10.15 -38.59
N LEU A 698 -1.43 -9.21 -37.65
CA LEU A 698 -2.58 -8.53 -37.01
C LEU A 698 -2.89 -7.20 -37.67
N SER A 699 -4.17 -6.87 -37.81
CA SER A 699 -4.64 -5.58 -38.33
C SER A 699 -5.24 -4.66 -37.26
N GLU A 700 -5.20 -3.35 -37.47
CA GLU A 700 -5.88 -2.38 -36.59
C GLU A 700 -7.38 -2.69 -36.50
N GLY A 701 -7.90 -2.76 -35.27
CA GLY A 701 -9.30 -3.08 -35.00
C GLY A 701 -9.67 -4.57 -35.07
N GLU A 702 -8.76 -5.45 -35.49
CA GLU A 702 -8.98 -6.90 -35.50
C GLU A 702 -9.23 -7.40 -34.06
N MET A 703 -10.24 -8.24 -33.88
CA MET A 703 -10.51 -8.87 -32.59
C MET A 703 -9.52 -10.02 -32.35
N VAL A 704 -8.92 -10.03 -31.17
CA VAL A 704 -7.97 -11.07 -30.76
C VAL A 704 -8.22 -11.54 -29.34
N VAL A 705 -7.78 -12.75 -29.04
CA VAL A 705 -7.74 -13.27 -27.66
C VAL A 705 -6.34 -13.09 -27.10
N VAL A 706 -6.23 -12.37 -25.98
CA VAL A 706 -4.99 -12.25 -25.22
C VAL A 706 -5.05 -13.23 -24.05
N LYS A 707 -4.10 -14.16 -23.99
CA LYS A 707 -4.07 -15.21 -22.96
C LYS A 707 -2.85 -15.09 -22.06
N SER A 708 -3.08 -15.37 -20.79
CA SER A 708 -2.06 -15.55 -19.75
C SER A 708 -2.24 -16.90 -19.08
N ARG A 709 -1.34 -17.26 -18.17
CA ARG A 709 -1.48 -18.47 -17.32
C ARG A 709 -2.72 -18.46 -16.41
N ARG A 710 -3.36 -17.30 -16.22
CA ARG A 710 -4.46 -17.12 -15.25
C ARG A 710 -5.84 -16.99 -15.90
N GLY A 711 -5.87 -16.57 -17.17
CA GLY A 711 -7.11 -16.20 -17.84
C GLY A 711 -6.86 -15.53 -19.17
N GLU A 712 -7.95 -15.10 -19.79
CA GLU A 712 -8.00 -14.59 -21.15
C GLU A 712 -9.00 -13.45 -21.29
N VAL A 713 -8.75 -12.56 -22.25
CA VAL A 713 -9.62 -11.44 -22.64
C VAL A 713 -9.71 -11.37 -24.15
N GLU A 714 -10.81 -10.86 -24.68
CA GLU A 714 -11.06 -10.71 -26.11
C GLU A 714 -11.22 -9.23 -26.46
N LEU A 715 -10.25 -8.65 -27.18
CA LEU A 715 -10.11 -7.20 -27.36
C LEU A 715 -9.73 -6.84 -28.81
N PRO A 716 -10.13 -5.65 -29.30
CA PRO A 716 -9.64 -5.14 -30.59
C PRO A 716 -8.18 -4.67 -30.48
N VAL A 717 -7.40 -4.93 -31.53
CA VAL A 717 -5.99 -4.52 -31.65
C VAL A 717 -5.88 -3.02 -31.95
N ARG A 718 -4.88 -2.38 -31.34
CA ARG A 718 -4.38 -1.04 -31.68
C ARG A 718 -2.88 -1.09 -31.95
N VAL A 719 -2.44 -0.65 -33.12
CA VAL A 719 -1.06 -0.81 -33.60
C VAL A 719 -0.19 0.42 -33.30
N GLY A 720 1.05 0.18 -32.88
CA GLY A 720 2.13 1.17 -32.75
C GLY A 720 2.21 1.90 -31.40
N ASN A 721 3.18 2.81 -31.28
CA ASN A 721 3.48 3.63 -30.08
C ASN A 721 3.82 2.83 -28.80
N ILE A 722 4.37 1.63 -28.96
CA ILE A 722 4.89 0.76 -27.88
C ILE A 722 6.10 -0.03 -28.41
N SER A 723 7.05 -0.35 -27.55
CA SER A 723 8.26 -1.11 -27.92
C SER A 723 7.93 -2.55 -28.31
N GLN A 724 8.73 -3.14 -29.20
CA GLN A 724 8.62 -4.55 -29.58
C GLN A 724 8.68 -5.49 -28.35
N GLY A 725 7.90 -6.58 -28.38
CA GLY A 725 7.79 -7.54 -27.29
C GLY A 725 6.93 -7.07 -26.11
N HIS A 726 6.33 -5.87 -26.20
CA HIS A 726 5.48 -5.30 -25.16
C HIS A 726 4.07 -5.03 -25.67
N ILE A 727 3.07 -5.38 -24.84
CA ILE A 727 1.67 -5.01 -25.08
C ILE A 727 1.12 -4.18 -23.93
N PHE A 728 0.06 -3.41 -24.23
CA PHE A 728 -0.61 -2.56 -23.25
C PHE A 728 -2.12 -2.70 -23.28
N ILE A 729 -2.75 -2.86 -22.11
CA ILE A 729 -4.22 -2.88 -21.97
C ILE A 729 -4.65 -1.85 -20.91
N PRO A 730 -5.58 -0.93 -21.21
CA PRO A 730 -6.15 -0.05 -20.19
C PRO A 730 -7.00 -0.86 -19.20
N PHE A 731 -6.74 -0.74 -17.90
CA PHE A 731 -7.45 -1.53 -16.88
C PHE A 731 -8.85 -1.00 -16.52
N HIS A 732 -9.31 0.05 -17.21
CA HIS A 732 -10.49 0.81 -16.83
C HIS A 732 -11.83 0.06 -16.94
N PHE A 733 -11.83 -1.06 -17.65
CA PHE A 733 -13.03 -1.72 -18.15
C PHE A 733 -13.35 -2.95 -17.30
N GLY A 734 -14.44 -2.86 -16.53
CA GLY A 734 -15.06 -3.97 -15.81
C GLY A 734 -16.22 -4.56 -16.60
N TYR A 735 -17.28 -4.99 -15.93
CA TYR A 735 -18.44 -5.66 -16.52
C TYR A 735 -19.78 -4.94 -16.27
N TRP A 736 -19.82 -3.89 -15.43
CA TRP A 736 -21.08 -3.19 -15.09
C TRP A 736 -21.81 -2.56 -16.30
N ASP A 737 -21.08 -2.22 -17.37
CA ASP A 737 -21.62 -1.67 -18.62
C ASP A 737 -21.33 -2.54 -19.85
N ALA A 738 -21.02 -3.83 -19.64
CA ALA A 738 -20.77 -4.75 -20.75
C ALA A 738 -22.05 -4.91 -21.58
N LYS A 739 -21.90 -4.93 -22.92
CA LYS A 739 -23.00 -5.12 -23.87
C LYS A 739 -23.10 -6.56 -24.40
N ASP A 740 -22.08 -7.34 -24.11
CA ASP A 740 -21.91 -8.73 -24.52
C ASP A 740 -21.20 -9.50 -23.39
N ASP A 741 -21.08 -10.81 -23.59
CA ASP A 741 -20.52 -11.74 -22.60
C ASP A 741 -18.98 -11.83 -22.67
N ARG A 742 -18.26 -10.92 -23.35
CA ARG A 742 -16.80 -11.00 -23.53
C ARG A 742 -16.05 -10.60 -22.27
N SER A 743 -15.02 -11.39 -21.96
CA SER A 743 -14.00 -11.04 -20.98
C SER A 743 -13.17 -9.87 -21.50
N ARG A 744 -13.14 -8.76 -20.76
CA ARG A 744 -12.51 -7.50 -21.22
C ARG A 744 -11.69 -6.77 -20.16
N ALA A 745 -11.68 -7.26 -18.92
CA ALA A 745 -10.95 -6.64 -17.82
C ALA A 745 -9.47 -7.04 -17.84
N ALA A 746 -8.57 -6.06 -17.92
CA ALA A 746 -7.13 -6.34 -18.02
C ALA A 746 -6.58 -7.20 -16.86
N ASN A 747 -7.17 -7.06 -15.67
CA ASN A 747 -6.71 -7.76 -14.46
C ASN A 747 -7.09 -9.26 -14.43
N GLU A 748 -7.87 -9.75 -15.40
CA GLU A 748 -8.00 -11.20 -15.66
C GLU A 748 -6.65 -11.84 -16.02
N LEU A 749 -5.71 -11.04 -16.56
CA LEU A 749 -4.41 -11.52 -17.04
C LEU A 749 -3.26 -11.31 -16.04
N THR A 750 -3.45 -10.43 -15.06
CA THR A 750 -2.36 -9.93 -14.21
C THR A 750 -1.94 -10.91 -13.11
N ILE A 751 -0.64 -10.99 -12.86
CA ILE A 751 -0.04 -11.86 -11.83
C ILE A 751 -0.32 -11.36 -10.41
N GLU A 752 -0.45 -12.29 -9.47
CA GLU A 752 -0.51 -12.02 -8.03
C GLU A 752 0.92 -12.01 -7.44
N GLN A 753 1.75 -11.06 -7.89
CA GLN A 753 3.09 -10.82 -7.34
C GLN A 753 3.11 -9.48 -6.62
N TRP A 754 3.71 -9.42 -5.43
CA TRP A 754 3.71 -8.25 -4.56
C TRP A 754 5.15 -7.83 -4.23
N ASP A 755 5.41 -6.52 -4.21
CA ASP A 755 6.69 -5.97 -3.78
C ASP A 755 6.95 -6.33 -2.31
N PRO A 756 8.17 -6.81 -1.95
CA PRO A 756 8.41 -7.39 -0.63
C PRO A 756 8.29 -6.38 0.52
N VAL A 757 8.51 -5.09 0.26
CA VAL A 757 8.45 -4.01 1.26
C VAL A 757 7.07 -3.34 1.28
N SER A 758 6.68 -2.72 0.16
CA SER A 758 5.45 -1.92 0.09
C SER A 758 4.18 -2.78 -0.02
N LYS A 759 4.33 -4.06 -0.37
CA LYS A 759 3.20 -4.96 -0.65
C LYS A 759 2.28 -4.38 -1.72
N GLN A 760 2.85 -3.68 -2.69
CA GLN A 760 2.14 -3.19 -3.88
C GLN A 760 2.27 -4.23 -5.00
N PRO A 761 1.20 -4.57 -5.74
CA PRO A 761 1.25 -5.63 -6.74
C PRO A 761 1.84 -5.16 -8.07
N ALA A 762 2.47 -6.10 -8.77
CA ALA A 762 3.19 -5.89 -10.02
C ALA A 762 2.29 -5.90 -11.27
N PHE A 763 1.37 -4.93 -11.41
CA PHE A 763 0.47 -4.83 -12.57
C PHE A 763 1.17 -4.50 -13.92
N LYS A 764 2.42 -4.05 -13.91
CA LYS A 764 3.26 -3.80 -15.10
C LYS A 764 4.13 -5.02 -15.42
N SER A 765 3.65 -6.21 -15.06
CA SER A 765 4.34 -7.48 -15.23
C SER A 765 3.33 -8.56 -15.64
N GLY A 766 3.83 -9.56 -16.38
CA GLY A 766 3.08 -10.73 -16.81
C GLY A 766 3.47 -11.14 -18.23
N ALA A 767 3.51 -12.44 -18.48
CA ALA A 767 3.74 -12.99 -19.81
C ALA A 767 2.41 -13.39 -20.45
N VAL A 768 2.23 -13.03 -21.72
CA VAL A 768 1.01 -13.28 -22.48
C VAL A 768 1.32 -13.72 -23.91
N ARG A 769 0.31 -14.27 -24.57
CA ARG A 769 0.29 -14.53 -26.01
C ARG A 769 -0.99 -13.99 -26.64
N ILE A 770 -0.95 -13.75 -27.94
CA ILE A 770 -2.10 -13.31 -28.73
C ILE A 770 -2.51 -14.43 -29.68
N GLU A 771 -3.81 -14.72 -29.74
CA GLU A 771 -4.43 -15.68 -30.66
C GLU A 771 -5.47 -14.96 -31.53
N LYS A 772 -5.46 -15.22 -32.84
CA LYS A 772 -6.49 -14.69 -33.77
C LYS A 772 -7.85 -15.32 -33.50
N THR A 773 -8.92 -14.52 -33.54
CA THR A 773 -10.29 -15.06 -33.49
C THR A 773 -10.65 -15.62 -34.88
N VAL A 774 -10.78 -16.93 -35.02
CA VAL A 774 -11.22 -17.54 -36.29
C VAL A 774 -12.74 -17.34 -36.43
N GLN A 775 -13.15 -16.29 -37.14
CA GLN A 775 -14.55 -16.06 -37.48
C GLN A 775 -14.92 -16.88 -38.73
N LYS A 776 -15.89 -17.80 -38.62
CA LYS A 776 -16.56 -18.40 -39.79
C LYS A 776 -17.69 -17.47 -40.23
N GLU A 777 -17.90 -17.29 -41.53
CA GLU A 777 -18.99 -16.46 -42.06
C GLU A 777 -20.33 -16.79 -41.38
N GLY A 778 -20.91 -15.79 -40.71
CA GLY A 778 -22.24 -15.88 -40.10
C GLY A 778 -22.31 -16.35 -38.64
N GLN A 779 -21.18 -16.63 -37.95
CA GLN A 779 -21.18 -16.96 -36.52
C GLN A 779 -20.13 -16.16 -35.73
N GLU A 780 -20.57 -15.20 -34.92
CA GLU A 780 -19.74 -14.62 -33.85
C GLU A 780 -19.58 -15.68 -32.74
N LYS A 781 -18.42 -16.34 -32.69
CA LYS A 781 -18.08 -17.28 -31.63
C LYS A 781 -17.44 -16.50 -30.48
N LEU A 782 -18.04 -16.58 -29.29
CA LEU A 782 -17.43 -16.05 -28.07
C LEU A 782 -16.22 -16.92 -27.69
N HIS A 783 -15.02 -16.33 -27.63
CA HIS A 783 -13.79 -17.08 -27.33
C HIS A 783 -13.34 -16.94 -25.88
N ALA A 784 -13.51 -15.76 -25.27
CA ALA A 784 -13.23 -15.52 -23.86
C ALA A 784 -14.49 -14.99 -23.15
N LYS A 785 -15.10 -15.79 -22.28
CA LYS A 785 -16.34 -15.43 -21.57
C LYS A 785 -16.08 -14.77 -20.22
N GLU A 786 -16.74 -13.66 -19.95
CA GLU A 786 -16.69 -13.02 -18.63
C GLU A 786 -17.35 -13.89 -17.54
N GLN A 787 -16.76 -13.88 -16.35
CA GLN A 787 -17.16 -14.74 -15.23
C GLN A 787 -17.93 -14.01 -14.13
N GLN A 788 -18.03 -12.68 -14.20
CA GLN A 788 -18.68 -11.87 -13.18
C GLN A 788 -20.18 -12.15 -13.11
N THR A 789 -20.88 -12.26 -14.25
CA THR A 789 -22.32 -12.57 -14.26
C THR A 789 -22.60 -13.95 -13.69
N ALA A 790 -21.80 -14.95 -14.06
CA ALA A 790 -21.90 -16.30 -13.50
C ALA A 790 -21.70 -16.31 -11.98
N VAL A 791 -20.76 -15.50 -11.47
CA VAL A 791 -20.50 -15.35 -10.04
C VAL A 791 -21.68 -14.72 -9.32
N VAL A 792 -22.26 -13.64 -9.85
CA VAL A 792 -23.48 -13.02 -9.28
C VAL A 792 -24.61 -14.05 -9.19
N HIS A 793 -24.89 -14.78 -10.27
CA HIS A 793 -25.90 -15.84 -10.26
C HIS A 793 -25.60 -16.94 -9.24
N SER A 794 -24.33 -17.33 -9.08
CA SER A 794 -23.95 -18.33 -8.08
C SER A 794 -24.26 -17.88 -6.65
N VAL A 795 -24.03 -16.60 -6.32
CA VAL A 795 -24.35 -16.00 -5.02
C VAL A 795 -25.85 -15.96 -4.81
N GLU A 796 -26.61 -15.58 -5.84
CA GLU A 796 -28.08 -15.59 -5.82
C GLU A 796 -28.64 -16.99 -5.56
N MET A 797 -28.03 -18.05 -6.11
CA MET A 797 -28.50 -19.43 -5.94
C MET A 797 -28.09 -20.05 -4.61
N LYS A 798 -26.83 -19.89 -4.18
CA LYS A 798 -26.32 -20.45 -2.91
C LYS A 798 -27.12 -19.95 -1.70
N LYS A 799 -27.45 -18.66 -1.68
CA LYS A 799 -28.19 -18.02 -0.57
C LYS A 799 -29.71 -18.28 -0.62
N LYS A 800 -30.26 -18.79 -1.74
CA LYS A 800 -31.64 -19.33 -1.81
C LYS A 800 -31.76 -20.71 -1.17
N GLN A 801 -30.70 -21.53 -1.23
CA GLN A 801 -30.70 -22.88 -0.67
C GLN A 801 -30.53 -22.88 0.86
N THR A 802 -29.93 -21.83 1.43
CA THR A 802 -29.77 -21.70 2.89
C THR A 802 -31.09 -21.42 3.63
N THR A 803 -32.15 -21.03 2.92
CA THR A 803 -33.49 -20.77 3.47
C THR A 803 -34.41 -21.98 3.61
N SER A 804 -34.01 -23.17 3.14
CA SER A 804 -34.81 -24.41 3.28
C SER A 804 -34.40 -25.31 4.45
N ILE A 805 -33.63 -24.79 5.42
CA ILE A 805 -33.36 -25.46 6.70
C ILE A 805 -34.09 -24.67 7.80
N PRO A 806 -34.93 -25.30 8.65
CA PRO A 806 -35.76 -24.59 9.61
C PRO A 806 -34.91 -23.82 10.64
N GLN A 807 -35.49 -22.71 11.11
CA GLN A 807 -35.13 -22.01 12.35
C GLN A 807 -35.22 -22.97 13.54
N GLN A 808 -34.18 -23.75 13.79
CA GLN A 808 -33.83 -24.16 15.13
C GLN A 808 -32.49 -23.51 15.45
N PRO A 809 -32.29 -22.94 16.65
CA PRO A 809 -30.94 -22.70 17.11
C PRO A 809 -30.27 -24.07 17.10
N GLN A 810 -29.33 -24.30 16.18
CA GLN A 810 -28.43 -25.43 16.32
C GLN A 810 -27.78 -25.24 17.68
N THR A 811 -28.19 -26.06 18.65
CA THR A 811 -27.41 -26.28 19.86
C THR A 811 -25.99 -26.59 19.40
N ASP A 812 -25.00 -25.90 19.97
CA ASP A 812 -23.55 -25.99 19.71
C ASP A 812 -22.93 -27.40 19.81
N GLN A 813 -23.73 -28.47 19.82
CA GLN A 813 -23.29 -29.84 20.07
C GLN A 813 -22.84 -30.61 18.82
N ASP A 814 -23.23 -30.21 17.60
CA ASP A 814 -22.94 -30.99 16.37
C ASP A 814 -21.96 -30.32 15.38
N SER A 815 -21.52 -29.09 15.64
CA SER A 815 -20.33 -28.58 14.96
C SER A 815 -19.11 -29.16 15.67
N PRO A 816 -18.12 -29.76 14.97
CA PRO A 816 -16.88 -30.12 15.63
C PRO A 816 -16.35 -28.85 16.31
N PRO A 817 -16.03 -28.88 17.62
CA PRO A 817 -15.53 -27.70 18.29
C PRO A 817 -14.37 -27.18 17.44
N ARG A 818 -14.51 -25.96 16.89
CA ARG A 818 -13.41 -25.35 16.13
C ARG A 818 -12.29 -25.18 17.15
N VAL A 819 -11.36 -26.14 17.18
CA VAL A 819 -10.16 -26.10 18.01
C VAL A 819 -9.48 -24.80 17.63
N ARG A 820 -9.44 -23.83 18.54
CA ARG A 820 -8.64 -22.64 18.29
C ARG A 820 -7.22 -23.20 18.15
N ARG A 821 -6.45 -22.72 17.16
CA ARG A 821 -5.09 -23.26 17.01
C ARG A 821 -4.20 -22.89 18.21
N LEU A 822 -4.70 -22.01 19.07
CA LEU A 822 -4.10 -21.62 20.33
C LEU A 822 -3.93 -22.80 21.30
N GLU A 823 -4.91 -23.70 21.48
CA GLU A 823 -4.79 -24.83 22.41
C GLU A 823 -3.66 -25.79 21.98
N LEU A 824 -3.49 -25.98 20.67
CA LEU A 824 -2.39 -26.78 20.12
C LEU A 824 -1.04 -26.12 20.40
N TRP A 825 -0.94 -24.81 20.15
CA TRP A 825 0.30 -24.05 20.29
C TRP A 825 0.69 -23.83 21.76
N LEU A 826 -0.28 -23.47 22.62
CA LEU A 826 -0.10 -23.39 24.07
C LEU A 826 0.33 -24.74 24.64
N GLY A 827 -0.33 -25.84 24.24
CA GLY A 827 0.05 -27.17 24.68
C GLY A 827 1.47 -27.55 24.26
N ALA A 828 1.85 -27.26 23.01
CA ALA A 828 3.21 -27.50 22.54
C ALA A 828 4.25 -26.65 23.27
N THR A 829 3.94 -25.39 23.57
CA THR A 829 4.83 -24.49 24.31
C THR A 829 4.99 -24.93 25.76
N PHE A 830 3.88 -25.21 26.45
CA PHE A 830 3.89 -25.56 27.86
C PHE A 830 4.51 -26.93 28.12
N GLU A 831 4.21 -27.92 27.28
CA GLU A 831 4.86 -29.23 27.37
C GLU A 831 6.35 -29.13 27.02
N ALA A 832 6.76 -28.33 26.02
CA ALA A 832 8.18 -28.08 25.77
C ALA A 832 8.90 -27.46 26.98
N MET A 833 8.26 -26.52 27.69
CA MET A 833 8.82 -25.94 28.93
C MET A 833 8.95 -26.98 30.06
N LYS A 834 8.00 -27.90 30.21
CA LYS A 834 8.13 -29.01 31.18
C LYS A 834 9.25 -29.95 30.78
N MET A 835 9.34 -30.29 29.50
CA MET A 835 10.40 -31.16 29.00
C MET A 835 11.79 -30.50 29.10
N LEU A 836 11.87 -29.17 29.08
CA LEU A 836 13.12 -28.45 29.37
C LEU A 836 13.55 -28.68 30.83
N ILE A 837 12.61 -28.71 31.77
CA ILE A 837 12.87 -29.04 33.18
C ILE A 837 13.38 -30.48 33.29
N ASP A 838 12.66 -31.43 32.66
CA ASP A 838 13.08 -32.85 32.62
C ASP A 838 14.46 -33.01 31.96
N PHE A 839 14.75 -32.21 30.93
CA PHE A 839 16.03 -32.20 30.25
C PHE A 839 17.16 -31.70 31.17
N TYR A 840 16.91 -30.69 31.99
CA TYR A 840 17.85 -30.25 33.01
C TYR A 840 18.05 -31.31 34.09
N ASP A 841 16.99 -31.95 34.58
CA ASP A 841 17.07 -33.05 35.55
C ASP A 841 17.90 -34.23 35.01
N HIS A 842 17.89 -34.42 33.69
CA HIS A 842 18.70 -35.42 33.01
C HIS A 842 20.17 -35.01 32.82
N LEU A 843 20.43 -33.75 32.47
CA LEU A 843 21.78 -33.24 32.22
C LEU A 843 22.60 -32.99 33.50
N ILE A 844 21.97 -32.46 34.56
CA ILE A 844 22.65 -32.07 35.81
C ILE A 844 23.45 -33.25 36.41
N PRO A 845 22.89 -34.47 36.56
CA PRO A 845 23.63 -35.62 37.10
C PRO A 845 24.74 -36.15 36.17
N ARG A 846 24.72 -35.81 34.88
CA ARG A 846 25.70 -36.26 33.87
C ARG A 846 26.88 -35.32 33.73
N LEU A 847 26.66 -34.02 33.98
CA LEU A 847 27.67 -32.97 33.86
C LEU A 847 28.25 -32.53 35.22
N ILE A 848 28.13 -33.39 36.25
CA ILE A 848 28.65 -33.12 37.61
C ILE A 848 30.17 -32.90 37.69
N HIS A 849 30.89 -33.32 36.66
CA HIS A 849 32.34 -33.16 36.57
C HIS A 849 32.75 -31.74 36.15
N ASP A 850 31.80 -30.92 35.69
CA ASP A 850 31.99 -29.53 35.28
C ASP A 850 31.16 -28.63 36.19
N PHE A 851 31.71 -28.30 37.36
CA PHE A 851 30.97 -27.60 38.44
C PHE A 851 30.39 -26.25 38.01
N ASP A 852 31.04 -25.55 37.06
CA ASP A 852 30.55 -24.29 36.50
C ASP A 852 29.29 -24.52 35.65
N VAL A 853 29.32 -25.52 34.76
CA VAL A 853 28.16 -25.94 33.97
C VAL A 853 27.05 -26.47 34.87
N GLN A 854 27.36 -27.33 35.83
CA GLN A 854 26.40 -27.89 36.76
C GLN A 854 25.68 -26.79 37.56
N SER A 855 26.43 -25.83 38.10
CA SER A 855 25.87 -24.71 38.86
C SER A 855 24.98 -23.83 37.98
N GLY A 856 25.41 -23.55 36.75
CA GLY A 856 24.60 -22.83 35.78
C GLY A 856 23.32 -23.56 35.40
N LEU A 857 23.37 -24.88 35.15
CA LEU A 857 22.18 -25.70 34.85
C LEU A 857 21.17 -25.72 36.01
N LEU A 858 21.62 -25.73 37.27
CA LEU A 858 20.73 -25.61 38.43
C LEU A 858 20.00 -24.26 38.48
N VAL A 859 20.68 -23.17 38.07
CA VAL A 859 20.05 -21.86 37.93
C VAL A 859 19.05 -21.86 36.77
N MET A 860 19.42 -22.43 35.61
CA MET A 860 18.54 -22.52 34.45
C MET A 860 17.30 -23.37 34.73
N HIS A 861 17.45 -24.51 35.42
CA HIS A 861 16.35 -25.34 35.91
C HIS A 861 15.36 -24.55 36.77
N ARG A 862 15.87 -23.72 37.70
CA ARG A 862 15.01 -22.86 38.55
C ARG A 862 14.26 -21.82 37.71
N ILE A 863 14.93 -21.20 36.72
CA ILE A 863 14.32 -20.24 35.80
C ILE A 863 13.23 -20.90 34.96
N ALA A 864 13.49 -22.08 34.40
CA ALA A 864 12.51 -22.85 33.62
C ALA A 864 11.30 -23.26 34.48
N THR A 865 11.53 -23.68 35.72
CA THR A 865 10.47 -23.99 36.70
C THR A 865 9.58 -22.78 36.98
N GLU A 866 10.18 -21.61 37.21
CA GLU A 866 9.44 -20.37 37.45
C GLU A 866 8.65 -19.92 36.21
N THR A 867 9.25 -20.07 35.03
CA THR A 867 8.57 -19.78 33.75
C THR A 867 7.34 -20.66 33.57
N CYS A 868 7.47 -21.96 33.81
CA CYS A 868 6.37 -22.92 33.74
C CYS A 868 5.26 -22.58 34.77
N LYS A 869 5.62 -22.19 36.00
CA LYS A 869 4.63 -21.75 37.01
C LYS A 869 3.81 -20.54 36.56
N ARG A 870 4.42 -19.58 35.87
CA ARG A 870 3.74 -18.38 35.35
C ARG A 870 2.82 -18.68 34.17
N PHE A 871 3.16 -19.67 33.35
CA PHE A 871 2.30 -20.11 32.24
C PHE A 871 1.12 -20.97 32.69
N LYS A 872 1.21 -21.65 33.84
CA LYS A 872 0.17 -22.56 34.31
C LYS A 872 -1.23 -21.92 34.41
N PRO A 873 -1.42 -20.72 35.01
CA PRO A 873 -2.73 -20.06 35.03
C PRO A 873 -3.27 -19.73 33.63
N ILE A 874 -2.39 -19.45 32.66
CA ILE A 874 -2.78 -19.14 31.27
C ILE A 874 -3.31 -20.39 30.57
N VAL A 875 -2.61 -21.51 30.75
CA VAL A 875 -3.02 -22.82 30.24
C VAL A 875 -4.36 -23.25 30.85
N GLU A 876 -4.55 -23.03 32.16
CA GLU A 876 -5.82 -23.31 32.83
C GLU A 876 -6.96 -22.42 32.28
N LYS A 877 -6.67 -21.15 31.97
CA LYS A 877 -7.63 -20.18 31.44
C LYS A 877 -8.02 -20.42 29.97
N TYR A 878 -7.05 -20.70 29.10
CA TYR A 878 -7.27 -20.81 27.65
C TYR A 878 -7.35 -22.24 27.13
N HIS A 879 -7.09 -23.22 27.99
CA HIS A 879 -6.97 -24.65 27.68
C HIS A 879 -5.77 -24.99 26.77
N GLU A 880 -5.38 -26.26 26.77
CA GLU A 880 -4.29 -26.77 25.94
C GLU A 880 -4.58 -28.18 25.41
N SER A 881 -3.93 -28.56 24.31
CA SER A 881 -3.87 -29.96 23.86
C SER A 881 -2.60 -30.61 24.35
N LYS A 882 -2.66 -31.16 25.57
CA LYS A 882 -1.52 -31.84 26.22
C LYS A 882 -0.96 -32.99 25.39
N GLN A 883 -1.84 -33.82 24.80
CA GLN A 883 -1.43 -34.96 23.97
C GLN A 883 -0.66 -34.50 22.73
N TYR A 884 -1.16 -33.46 22.05
CA TYR A 884 -0.47 -32.89 20.89
C TYR A 884 0.88 -32.32 21.30
N GLY A 885 0.89 -31.46 22.32
CA GLY A 885 2.11 -30.80 22.80
C GLY A 885 3.22 -31.79 23.15
N ARG A 886 2.90 -32.79 23.98
CA ARG A 886 3.86 -33.85 24.34
C ARG A 886 4.38 -34.60 23.11
N SER A 887 3.54 -34.88 22.11
CA SER A 887 3.93 -35.61 20.91
C SER A 887 4.90 -34.84 20.00
N VAL A 888 4.77 -33.51 19.90
CA VAL A 888 5.65 -32.69 19.06
C VAL A 888 6.97 -32.41 19.76
N SER A 889 6.92 -32.06 21.06
CA SER A 889 8.10 -31.74 21.85
C SER A 889 8.99 -32.97 22.08
N GLN A 890 8.41 -34.16 22.31
CA GLN A 890 9.18 -35.40 22.48
C GLN A 890 9.90 -35.82 21.20
N ARG A 891 9.25 -35.73 20.03
CA ARG A 891 9.89 -36.06 18.75
C ARG A 891 11.13 -35.21 18.50
N LEU A 892 11.09 -33.92 18.83
CA LEU A 892 12.25 -33.06 18.72
C LEU A 892 13.33 -33.48 19.73
N LEU A 893 12.95 -33.70 20.98
CA LEU A 893 13.87 -34.09 22.05
C LEU A 893 14.62 -35.40 21.70
N ASP A 894 13.90 -36.42 21.23
CA ASP A 894 14.46 -37.70 20.80
C ASP A 894 15.44 -37.57 19.62
N THR A 895 15.29 -36.51 18.82
CA THR A 895 16.15 -36.23 17.65
C THR A 895 17.43 -35.49 18.07
N ILE A 896 17.35 -34.59 19.05
CA ILE A 896 18.48 -33.71 19.43
C ILE A 896 19.30 -34.24 20.60
N ILE A 897 18.77 -35.13 21.45
CA ILE A 897 19.52 -35.67 22.59
C ILE A 897 20.43 -36.82 22.14
N PRO A 898 21.74 -36.75 22.42
CA PRO A 898 22.64 -37.89 22.26
C PRO A 898 22.22 -39.05 23.16
N LYS A 899 22.04 -40.26 22.59
CA LYS A 899 21.54 -41.43 23.32
C LYS A 899 22.52 -41.97 24.37
N ASP A 900 23.81 -41.77 24.15
CA ASP A 900 24.90 -42.20 25.02
C ASP A 900 25.73 -40.97 25.42
N ILE A 901 25.67 -40.59 26.70
CA ILE A 901 26.58 -39.59 27.30
C ILE A 901 27.36 -40.34 28.39
N ASN A 902 28.64 -40.55 28.15
CA ASN A 902 29.61 -41.17 29.05
C ASN A 902 30.12 -40.16 30.10
N LYS A 903 30.55 -40.64 31.27
CA LYS A 903 30.75 -39.80 32.47
C LYS A 903 32.02 -38.94 32.50
N SER A 904 32.68 -38.66 31.38
CA SER A 904 33.96 -37.91 31.43
C SER A 904 34.43 -37.26 30.13
N ASP A 905 33.61 -37.20 29.07
CA ASP A 905 34.03 -36.66 27.77
C ASP A 905 33.68 -35.15 27.63
N PRO A 906 34.68 -34.26 27.53
CA PRO A 906 34.45 -32.83 27.26
C PRO A 906 33.72 -32.55 25.95
N TYR A 907 33.81 -33.44 24.96
CA TYR A 907 33.12 -33.33 23.68
C TYR A 907 31.61 -33.55 23.83
N GLU A 908 31.21 -34.56 24.60
CA GLU A 908 29.81 -34.83 24.87
C GLU A 908 29.15 -33.72 25.71
N ALA A 909 29.89 -33.09 26.62
CA ALA A 909 29.43 -31.90 27.35
C ALA A 909 29.15 -30.72 26.41
N LEU A 910 30.01 -30.51 25.40
CA LEU A 910 29.81 -29.50 24.36
C LEU A 910 28.60 -29.84 23.47
N ALA A 911 28.45 -31.10 23.08
CA ALA A 911 27.29 -31.57 22.31
C ALA A 911 25.97 -31.42 23.09
N ALA A 912 25.96 -31.74 24.38
CA ALA A 912 24.79 -31.57 25.25
C ALA A 912 24.38 -30.08 25.37
N LEU A 913 25.34 -29.16 25.46
CA LEU A 913 25.08 -27.72 25.45
C LEU A 913 24.53 -27.23 24.09
N GLN A 914 24.97 -27.81 22.98
CA GLN A 914 24.41 -27.53 21.65
C GLN A 914 22.97 -28.03 21.52
N SER A 915 22.66 -29.24 22.00
CA SER A 915 21.29 -29.77 22.04
C SER A 915 20.39 -28.89 22.91
N LEU A 916 20.89 -28.42 24.05
CA LEU A 916 20.20 -27.44 24.89
C LEU A 916 19.90 -26.15 24.14
N GLN A 917 20.87 -25.60 23.40
CA GLN A 917 20.70 -24.39 22.60
C GLN A 917 19.61 -24.55 21.53
N LEU A 918 19.56 -25.70 20.85
CA LEU A 918 18.52 -26.01 19.85
C LEU A 918 17.13 -26.09 20.51
N PHE A 919 17.01 -26.77 21.65
CA PHE A 919 15.72 -26.91 22.34
C PHE A 919 15.23 -25.58 22.92
N LEU A 920 16.13 -24.76 23.46
CA LEU A 920 15.81 -23.41 23.90
C LEU A 920 15.37 -22.52 22.72
N THR A 921 15.97 -22.68 21.55
CA THR A 921 15.56 -21.95 20.34
C THR A 921 14.16 -22.37 19.89
N TYR A 922 13.83 -23.66 19.95
CA TYR A 922 12.48 -24.14 19.69
C TYR A 922 11.41 -23.53 20.61
N ILE A 923 11.70 -23.40 21.92
CA ILE A 923 10.79 -22.75 22.88
C ILE A 923 10.71 -21.24 22.61
N ASP A 924 11.82 -20.60 22.28
CA ASP A 924 11.87 -19.18 21.92
C ASP A 924 10.96 -18.88 20.71
N ASP A 925 11.04 -19.67 19.64
CA ASP A 925 10.22 -19.53 18.44
C ASP A 925 8.71 -19.69 18.76
N HIS A 926 8.37 -20.61 19.66
CA HIS A 926 7.00 -20.76 20.15
C HIS A 926 6.50 -19.51 20.90
N LEU A 927 7.35 -18.94 21.76
CA LEU A 927 7.03 -17.73 22.52
C LEU A 927 6.92 -16.50 21.60
N VAL A 928 7.78 -16.40 20.58
CA VAL A 928 7.69 -15.38 19.53
C VAL A 928 6.34 -15.43 18.83
N ALA A 929 5.82 -16.62 18.54
CA ALA A 929 4.49 -16.79 17.94
C ALA A 929 3.33 -16.51 18.92
N LEU A 930 3.50 -16.79 20.22
CA LEU A 930 2.48 -16.50 21.24
C LEU A 930 2.39 -15.02 21.61
N LEU A 931 3.47 -14.27 21.49
CA LEU A 931 3.49 -12.84 21.82
C LEU A 931 2.37 -12.04 21.11
N PRO A 932 2.28 -12.03 19.77
CA PRO A 932 1.20 -11.32 19.08
C PRO A 932 -0.19 -11.88 19.39
N ALA A 933 -0.32 -13.18 19.65
CA ALA A 933 -1.59 -13.79 20.03
C ALA A 933 -2.06 -13.33 21.41
N SER A 934 -1.16 -13.25 22.40
CA SER A 934 -1.45 -12.76 23.74
C SER A 934 -1.87 -11.28 23.74
N GLN A 935 -1.25 -10.47 22.88
CA GLN A 935 -1.60 -9.06 22.71
C GLN A 935 -2.94 -8.89 22.00
N ALA A 936 -3.23 -9.71 20.99
CA ALA A 936 -4.52 -9.72 20.30
C ALA A 936 -5.70 -10.13 21.20
N LEU A 937 -5.45 -10.83 22.31
CA LEU A 937 -6.45 -11.16 23.34
C LEU A 937 -6.59 -10.08 24.42
N TRP A 938 -5.71 -9.08 24.44
CA TRP A 938 -5.65 -8.00 25.44
C TRP A 938 -5.56 -8.48 26.90
N ASP A 939 -4.94 -9.64 27.10
CA ASP A 939 -4.78 -10.25 28.42
C ASP A 939 -3.40 -9.91 29.00
N LYS A 940 -3.38 -9.04 30.01
CA LYS A 940 -2.15 -8.59 30.67
C LYS A 940 -1.37 -9.73 31.32
N ASP A 941 -2.07 -10.71 31.90
CA ASP A 941 -1.42 -11.83 32.57
C ASP A 941 -0.79 -12.77 31.54
N PHE A 942 -1.50 -13.01 30.42
CA PHE A 942 -0.96 -13.81 29.32
C PHE A 942 0.25 -13.12 28.68
N LEU A 943 0.14 -11.83 28.34
CA LEU A 943 1.23 -11.05 27.80
C LEU A 943 2.45 -11.05 28.73
N GLY A 944 2.22 -10.82 30.03
CA GLY A 944 3.28 -10.83 31.04
C GLY A 944 3.95 -12.20 31.19
N ALA A 945 3.19 -13.30 31.09
CA ALA A 945 3.73 -14.65 31.10
C ALA A 945 4.62 -14.90 29.87
N VAL A 946 4.16 -14.53 28.67
CA VAL A 946 4.94 -14.70 27.42
C VAL A 946 6.24 -13.88 27.46
N GLN A 947 6.17 -12.60 27.84
CA GLN A 947 7.35 -11.74 27.95
C GLN A 947 8.36 -12.28 28.97
N PHE A 948 7.89 -12.68 30.16
CA PHE A 948 8.75 -13.31 31.16
C PHE A 948 9.40 -14.60 30.62
N GLY A 949 8.65 -15.39 29.85
CA GLY A 949 9.16 -16.58 29.17
C GLY A 949 10.26 -16.25 28.17
N GLN A 950 10.06 -15.24 27.32
CA GLN A 950 11.07 -14.81 26.34
C GLN A 950 12.36 -14.34 27.04
N ASP A 951 12.25 -13.49 28.06
CA ASP A 951 13.40 -13.02 28.84
C ASP A 951 14.13 -14.19 29.49
N SER A 952 13.38 -15.14 30.04
CA SER A 952 13.93 -16.33 30.70
C SER A 952 14.66 -17.25 29.74
N ILE A 953 14.10 -17.48 28.54
CA ILE A 953 14.70 -18.33 27.51
C ILE A 953 15.91 -17.62 26.86
N MET A 954 15.84 -16.32 26.59
CA MET A 954 16.98 -15.54 26.08
C MET A 954 18.17 -15.58 27.05
N ARG A 955 17.93 -15.45 28.36
CA ARG A 955 18.98 -15.59 29.38
C ARG A 955 19.63 -16.98 29.35
N GLN A 956 18.82 -18.03 29.22
CA GLN A 956 19.30 -19.42 29.10
C GLN A 956 20.12 -19.63 27.82
N LYS A 957 19.66 -19.10 26.66
CA LYS A 957 20.38 -19.16 25.37
C LYS A 957 21.72 -18.42 25.44
N ALA A 958 21.76 -17.24 26.05
CA ALA A 958 22.98 -16.47 26.22
C ALA A 958 24.01 -17.24 27.07
N TRP A 959 23.55 -17.87 28.16
CA TRP A 959 24.39 -18.71 29.01
C TRP A 959 24.95 -19.92 28.26
N ALA A 960 24.10 -20.70 27.58
CA ALA A 960 24.53 -21.88 26.82
C ALA A 960 25.49 -21.51 25.68
N SER A 961 25.20 -20.44 24.93
CA SER A 961 26.06 -19.93 23.86
C SER A 961 27.44 -19.50 24.37
N ASN A 962 27.49 -18.87 25.54
CA ASN A 962 28.76 -18.49 26.15
C ASN A 962 29.60 -19.72 26.51
N HIS A 963 29.01 -20.73 27.15
CA HIS A 963 29.74 -21.95 27.50
C HIS A 963 30.21 -22.75 26.28
N ILE A 964 29.37 -22.84 25.23
CA ILE A 964 29.78 -23.42 23.94
C ILE A 964 31.02 -22.67 23.42
N LYS A 965 30.96 -21.34 23.34
CA LYS A 965 32.06 -20.51 22.82
C LYS A 965 33.33 -20.65 23.64
N THR A 966 33.25 -20.64 24.98
CA THR A 966 34.44 -20.70 25.85
C THR A 966 35.07 -22.08 25.91
N LYS A 967 34.28 -23.14 25.80
CA LYS A 967 34.78 -24.52 25.91
C LYS A 967 35.26 -25.09 24.57
N SER A 968 34.69 -24.64 23.45
CA SER A 968 35.04 -25.10 22.10
C SER A 968 36.56 -25.15 21.83
N PRO A 969 37.38 -24.12 22.18
CA PRO A 969 38.82 -24.16 21.87
C PRO A 969 39.59 -25.27 22.59
N GLN A 970 39.18 -25.61 23.82
CA GLN A 970 39.84 -26.63 24.64
C GLN A 970 39.28 -28.04 24.38
N THR A 971 37.99 -28.14 24.04
CA THR A 971 37.33 -29.39 23.69
C THR A 971 37.70 -29.85 22.27
N LEU A 972 37.82 -28.94 21.31
CA LEU A 972 38.12 -29.25 19.90
C LEU A 972 39.62 -29.19 19.57
N LEU A 973 40.47 -28.95 20.58
CA LEU A 973 41.94 -28.94 20.55
C LEU A 973 42.57 -28.30 19.28
N VAL A 974 42.82 -26.99 19.33
CA VAL A 974 43.51 -26.23 18.28
C VAL A 974 44.89 -25.76 18.77
N PRO A 975 46.04 -26.22 18.20
CA PRO A 975 46.26 -27.34 17.29
C PRO A 975 46.86 -28.59 17.98
N MET A 976 46.41 -29.79 17.59
CA MET A 976 47.08 -31.06 17.93
C MET A 976 47.58 -31.81 16.70
N THR A 977 48.70 -32.53 16.88
CA THR A 977 49.15 -33.62 16.02
C THR A 977 48.13 -34.77 16.02
N ILE A 978 47.86 -35.31 14.83
CA ILE A 978 46.83 -36.33 14.55
C ILE A 978 47.15 -37.66 15.26
N PRO A 979 46.24 -38.24 16.06
CA PRO A 979 46.35 -39.62 16.57
C PRO A 979 46.31 -40.68 15.45
N GLU A 980 47.02 -41.81 15.61
CA GLU A 980 47.18 -42.87 14.59
C GLU A 980 45.87 -43.47 14.06
N ASP A 981 44.80 -43.38 14.83
CA ASP A 981 43.44 -43.84 14.54
C ASP A 981 42.69 -43.01 13.49
N LEU A 982 43.16 -41.80 13.17
CA LEU A 982 42.69 -40.99 12.03
C LEU A 982 43.46 -41.28 10.72
N ASN A 983 44.46 -42.18 10.74
CA ASN A 983 45.16 -42.69 9.55
C ASN A 983 44.47 -43.92 8.90
N SER A 984 43.23 -44.23 9.29
CA SER A 984 42.44 -45.25 8.59
C SER A 984 42.30 -44.87 7.09
N PRO A 985 42.49 -45.81 6.15
CA PRO A 985 42.35 -45.55 4.71
C PRO A 985 40.95 -45.08 4.30
N ASP A 986 39.94 -45.20 5.18
CA ASP A 986 38.57 -44.70 4.97
C ASP A 986 38.33 -43.27 5.51
N SER A 987 39.36 -42.62 6.06
CA SER A 987 39.32 -41.22 6.47
C SER A 987 39.49 -40.28 5.27
N SER A 988 38.55 -39.34 5.08
CA SER A 988 38.60 -38.33 4.00
C SER A 988 39.84 -37.42 3.99
N LEU A 989 40.69 -37.50 5.03
CA LEU A 989 41.94 -36.75 5.18
C LEU A 989 43.18 -37.47 4.62
N ALA A 990 43.09 -38.77 4.27
CA ALA A 990 44.21 -39.49 3.66
C ALA A 990 44.54 -39.00 2.23
N GLY A 991 43.62 -38.29 1.58
CA GLY A 991 43.79 -37.73 0.24
C GLY A 991 44.52 -36.38 0.19
N THR A 992 44.69 -35.68 1.31
CA THR A 992 45.17 -34.28 1.33
C THR A 992 46.61 -34.10 1.83
N LEU A 993 47.32 -35.18 2.17
CA LEU A 993 48.75 -35.17 2.51
C LEU A 993 49.64 -35.82 1.42
N LYS A 994 49.16 -35.81 0.17
CA LYS A 994 49.97 -36.01 -1.04
C LYS A 994 49.72 -34.88 -2.04
N CYS A 995 50.06 -33.65 -1.67
CA CYS A 995 50.42 -32.55 -2.59
C CYS A 995 51.32 -31.58 -1.84
#